data_AF-A0A6F9AT15-F1
#
_entry.id   AF-A0A6F9AT15-F1
#
_cell.length_a   1.000
_cell.length_b   1.000
_cell.length_c   1.000
_cell.angle_alpha   90.00
_cell.angle_beta   90.00
_cell.angle_gamma   90.00
#
_symmetry.space_group_name_H-M   'P 1'
#
loop_
_entity.id
_entity.type
_entity.pdbx_description
1 polymer ?
#
loop_
_entity_poly.entity_id
_entity_poly.type
_entity_poly.pdbx_seq_one_letter_code
_entity_poly.pdbx_strand_id
1 'polypeptide(L)'
;MADVAHQMGILIDEDCDECQSARKMADEITGNFKDTMKFKDKQLPLQGQIWKELSQLEKERCRLRKAGDQDIEHYKSSLNKKEEELRKKQHKRDMSDAMASFILGLSSSGAERSYFLKWMRINLDNLSRQNLSGLRDRYKDLCQNSPEKKDDIKDLDKQLSDCSLGLEHFLRELGQLYEAACSLPESSLQRKQMEHLPGLCAQMLLDGFPIELVDGDASNIPLKWIAAVLTQLHTLVQSNSKIRVVTVLGVQSTGKSTLLNTMFGVQFAVSSGRCTRGAFMLLIKVNKELKEELKCDFIMIIDTEGLKSPELAQLDDSHEHDNELATLVIGLSDVTIINIAMENSTEMKDILQIVVHAFIRMKEVGKKPVCHFVHQNVSDMSAHDNNMRDRKKLLEQLDEMTLAAARMEKKENITKFTDVMEYDPDTSSCYIPGLWHGTPPMAPVNAGYSEAVYDFKKTLMKDFRTCQRNDDLTHFLKWTQSLWESVKFEKFIFSFRNSLVADAYSRLCSEYNGWEWAFQKEMYKWMVGAETKMSNIGMTDQYPQKSIRDVLKDLMLEASEKLTLGEKEIQDNLVKYFEKEDGHVNLVEKYREDFVSSAKTQRRETENTVKNKLQGAVEIKEGMTELNNIKSSQASTIEKKVLDLLQICRQKKYNLSDEALSKEFEIMWRKTLSEIHFKGLPKRDVAQDAFLMLRSNLSTRSSHVNSLLVGTRLLDCGRKAFVVESESWWQQTKNIVKHGDRDHHRKQLQDLCDDIITQCQEFIKEKVKGKSDYHDTYIKDLLNRIDETLQRHKNVKVSEECEVSLKLHICGRAAREFQKMHDDFIEVNDPKKCLEKSKNKYLTEFRDLFHNRDQCQKKAEDFTKLCLQPAVQDYVTKMIGPDVVDEVKIGKGSEDYSTRGAFQFAILKQLLTDGKYDKYKEYISHYERFVKDWLFDQIVQQQSKDRGLEKLEKKHLSEMVKMITDTISNIRETTCINNVNDVKTFIQNICSALEEKLVLKDALDSILILNTADTEQFAVYLTEFVREMEQSLAAEYKKRGNIKERLRSLPFKPHDEMFTSLFGCGKQCPFCGVPCEAGGIEHNKHHSSIHRSQGICGYRNNYSKKLIIEICSSLVVSCKATFSNAVTGGKFHPYKDYQTYYPDWTLTGDASVEASDYWKYVMATFHERIAKEVNALPADIPGDWKALTPDDAMSSLKMSFNMK
;
A
#
# COMPACT_ATOMS: atom_id res chain seq x y z
N MET A 1 41.23 -23.67 52.88
CA MET A 1 42.15 -22.75 52.17
C MET A 1 42.06 -21.35 52.73
N ALA A 2 40.87 -20.81 53.03
CA ALA A 2 40.71 -19.48 53.64
C ALA A 2 41.53 -19.32 54.95
N ASP A 3 41.42 -20.26 55.89
CA ASP A 3 42.21 -20.20 57.14
C ASP A 3 43.72 -20.20 56.93
N VAL A 4 44.20 -20.90 55.89
CA VAL A 4 45.62 -20.96 55.53
C VAL A 4 46.05 -19.67 54.84
N ALA A 5 45.20 -19.09 53.98
CA ALA A 5 45.43 -17.80 53.34
C ALA A 5 45.46 -16.66 54.36
N HIS A 6 44.57 -16.69 55.37
CA HIS A 6 44.61 -15.77 56.52
C HIS A 6 45.93 -15.88 57.29
N GLN A 7 46.39 -17.11 57.57
CA GLN A 7 47.69 -17.36 58.23
C GLN A 7 48.89 -16.89 57.38
N MET A 8 48.74 -16.88 56.05
CA MET A 8 49.77 -16.41 55.11
C MET A 8 49.67 -14.89 54.83
N GLY A 9 48.74 -14.16 55.46
CA GLY A 9 48.55 -12.72 55.25
C GLY A 9 47.95 -12.35 53.88
N ILE A 10 47.30 -13.29 53.21
CA ILE A 10 46.65 -13.08 51.92
C ILE A 10 45.24 -12.51 52.19
N LEU A 11 44.93 -11.36 51.57
CA LEU A 11 43.60 -10.76 51.63
C LEU A 11 42.58 -11.65 50.92
N ILE A 12 41.42 -11.88 51.54
CA ILE A 12 40.35 -12.72 51.01
C ILE A 12 39.11 -11.87 50.77
N ASP A 13 38.52 -11.97 49.58
CA ASP A 13 37.29 -11.25 49.22
C ASP A 13 36.09 -11.60 50.12
N GLU A 14 36.13 -12.73 50.85
CA GLU A 14 35.09 -13.12 51.82
C GLU A 14 35.09 -12.27 53.10
N ASP A 15 36.18 -11.57 53.39
CA ASP A 15 36.33 -10.74 54.58
C ASP A 15 35.81 -9.30 54.38
N CYS A 16 35.49 -8.89 53.15
CA CYS A 16 34.98 -7.54 52.91
C CYS A 16 33.53 -7.38 53.37
N ASP A 17 33.21 -6.21 53.92
CA ASP A 17 31.89 -5.90 54.49
C ASP A 17 30.78 -6.07 53.44
N GLU A 18 31.04 -5.67 52.18
CA GLU A 18 30.10 -5.83 51.07
C GLU A 18 29.81 -7.31 50.76
N CYS A 19 30.82 -8.18 50.82
CA CYS A 19 30.65 -9.62 50.59
C CYS A 19 29.93 -10.31 51.75
N GLN A 20 30.22 -9.92 53.00
CA GLN A 20 29.54 -10.45 54.19
C GLN A 20 28.07 -10.01 54.27
N SER A 21 27.78 -8.74 53.97
CA SER A 21 26.41 -8.21 53.87
C SER A 21 25.63 -8.95 52.79
N ALA A 22 26.20 -9.08 51.59
CA ALA A 22 25.63 -9.83 50.48
C ALA A 22 25.37 -11.30 50.82
N ARG A 23 26.31 -11.96 51.50
CA ARG A 23 26.16 -13.35 51.96
C ARG A 23 24.99 -13.49 52.92
N LYS A 24 24.87 -12.60 53.90
CA LYS A 24 23.76 -12.62 54.87
C LYS A 24 22.40 -12.52 54.17
N MET A 25 22.26 -11.60 53.20
CA MET A 25 21.03 -11.48 52.40
C MET A 25 20.73 -12.74 51.59
N ALA A 26 21.75 -13.36 50.98
CA ALA A 26 21.57 -14.62 50.25
C ALA A 26 21.19 -15.79 51.17
N ASP A 27 21.78 -15.85 52.37
CA ASP A 27 21.50 -16.87 53.39
C ASP A 27 20.09 -16.71 53.98
N GLU A 28 19.56 -15.50 54.13
CA GLU A 28 18.18 -15.25 54.56
C GLU A 28 17.14 -15.86 53.60
N ILE A 29 17.44 -15.83 52.30
CA ILE A 29 16.58 -16.42 51.26
C ILE A 29 16.73 -17.95 51.23
N THR A 30 17.96 -18.45 51.35
CA THR A 30 18.30 -19.87 51.08
C THR A 30 18.36 -20.78 52.31
N GLY A 31 18.51 -20.23 53.52
CA GLY A 31 18.77 -20.98 54.75
C GLY A 31 17.58 -21.74 55.34
N ASN A 32 16.34 -21.43 54.92
CA ASN A 32 15.13 -21.87 55.62
C ASN A 32 14.36 -23.05 54.97
N PHE A 33 14.85 -23.65 53.87
CA PHE A 33 14.09 -24.71 53.19
C PHE A 33 14.94 -25.88 52.69
N LYS A 34 14.40 -27.10 52.85
CA LYS A 34 14.99 -28.36 52.38
C LYS A 34 14.33 -28.91 51.12
N ASP A 35 13.09 -28.52 50.84
CA ASP A 35 12.28 -29.05 49.73
C ASP A 35 12.15 -27.98 48.63
N THR A 36 12.87 -28.19 47.53
CA THR A 36 12.90 -27.25 46.39
C THR A 36 11.53 -27.06 45.74
N MET A 37 10.74 -28.12 45.66
CA MET A 37 9.43 -28.10 45.00
C MET A 37 8.43 -27.27 45.79
N LYS A 38 8.34 -27.53 47.09
CA LYS A 38 7.50 -26.71 47.99
C LYS A 38 7.94 -25.26 48.04
N PHE A 39 9.23 -24.99 47.87
CA PHE A 39 9.73 -23.62 47.81
C PHE A 39 9.23 -22.91 46.54
N LYS A 40 9.41 -23.50 45.36
CA LYS A 40 8.92 -22.92 44.09
C LYS A 40 7.42 -22.64 44.13
N ASP A 41 6.61 -23.61 44.57
CA ASP A 41 5.16 -23.48 44.61
C ASP A 41 4.68 -22.35 45.55
N LYS A 42 5.40 -22.08 46.64
CA LYS A 42 5.02 -21.07 47.64
C LYS A 42 5.65 -19.70 47.38
N GLN A 43 6.92 -19.67 47.00
CA GLN A 43 7.74 -18.46 46.96
C GLN A 43 7.92 -17.92 45.54
N LEU A 44 7.78 -18.78 44.51
CA LEU A 44 7.90 -18.43 43.09
C LEU A 44 6.67 -18.89 42.27
N PRO A 45 5.45 -18.49 42.68
CA PRO A 45 4.22 -19.08 42.15
C PRO A 45 3.79 -18.59 40.75
N LEU A 46 4.31 -17.47 40.23
CA LEU A 46 3.82 -16.83 39.00
C LEU A 46 4.39 -17.48 37.73
N GLN A 47 5.60 -18.01 37.78
CA GLN A 47 6.26 -18.69 36.66
C GLN A 47 5.81 -20.15 36.43
N GLY A 48 4.95 -20.68 37.31
CA GLY A 48 4.48 -22.06 37.26
C GLY A 48 3.37 -22.29 36.22
N GLN A 49 2.30 -22.99 36.64
CA GLN A 49 1.22 -23.42 35.74
C GLN A 49 0.55 -22.28 34.96
N ILE A 50 0.39 -21.10 35.57
CA ILE A 50 -0.31 -19.98 34.92
C ILE A 50 0.49 -19.50 33.69
N TRP A 51 1.80 -19.37 33.80
CA TRP A 51 2.65 -18.92 32.69
C TRP A 51 2.69 -19.94 31.54
N LYS A 52 2.71 -21.24 31.85
CA LYS A 52 2.60 -22.31 30.84
C LYS A 52 1.26 -22.25 30.09
N GLU A 53 0.15 -22.04 30.80
CA GLU A 53 -1.17 -21.90 30.17
C GLU A 53 -1.28 -20.65 29.31
N LEU A 54 -0.78 -19.50 29.79
CA LEU A 54 -0.72 -18.25 29.02
C LEU A 54 0.05 -18.46 27.70
N SER A 55 1.22 -19.10 27.78
CA SER A 55 2.06 -19.37 26.61
C SER A 55 1.38 -20.28 25.58
N GLN A 56 0.61 -21.28 26.04
CA GLN A 56 -0.19 -22.13 25.15
C GLN A 56 -1.36 -21.36 24.51
N LEU A 57 -2.02 -20.48 25.27
CA LEU A 57 -3.12 -19.65 24.76
C LEU A 57 -2.63 -18.67 23.68
N GLU A 58 -1.47 -18.04 23.89
CA GLU A 58 -0.88 -17.12 22.91
C GLU A 58 -0.60 -17.82 21.57
N LYS A 59 0.02 -19.00 21.59
CA LYS A 59 0.28 -19.79 20.37
C LYS A 59 -1.01 -20.29 19.72
N GLU A 60 -1.97 -20.76 20.50
CA GLU A 60 -3.26 -21.25 19.99
C GLU A 60 -4.11 -20.13 19.36
N ARG A 61 -4.03 -18.90 19.88
CA ARG A 61 -4.72 -17.73 19.30
C ARG A 61 -4.24 -17.44 17.89
N CYS A 62 -2.95 -17.68 17.62
CA CYS A 62 -2.37 -17.48 16.30
C CYS A 62 -2.59 -18.70 15.39
N ARG A 63 -2.48 -19.93 15.92
CA ARG A 63 -2.49 -21.18 15.11
C ARG A 63 -3.86 -21.81 14.92
N LEU A 64 -4.82 -21.51 15.80
CA LEU A 64 -6.22 -21.96 15.77
C LEU A 64 -6.42 -23.47 15.56
N ARG A 65 -5.52 -24.31 16.10
CA ARG A 65 -5.53 -25.78 15.86
C ARG A 65 -6.72 -26.46 16.53
N LYS A 66 -7.16 -25.94 17.67
CA LYS A 66 -8.18 -26.53 18.54
C LYS A 66 -9.57 -25.89 18.37
N ALA A 67 -9.73 -24.99 17.39
CA ALA A 67 -11.00 -24.29 17.12
C ALA A 67 -12.18 -25.24 16.82
N GLY A 68 -11.93 -26.40 16.21
CA GLY A 68 -12.98 -27.38 15.91
C GLY A 68 -14.03 -26.84 14.92
N ASP A 69 -15.31 -26.99 15.26
CA ASP A 69 -16.46 -26.46 14.49
C ASP A 69 -16.98 -25.13 15.08
N GLN A 70 -16.23 -24.52 16.01
CA GLN A 70 -16.62 -23.25 16.62
C GLN A 70 -16.39 -22.09 15.64
N ASP A 71 -17.18 -21.03 15.80
CA ASP A 71 -16.93 -19.76 15.13
C ASP A 71 -15.54 -19.23 15.50
N ILE A 72 -14.73 -18.89 14.49
CA ILE A 72 -13.30 -18.59 14.66
C ILE A 72 -13.10 -17.34 15.53
N GLU A 73 -13.92 -16.32 15.36
CA GLU A 73 -13.75 -15.04 16.06
C GLU A 73 -14.25 -15.13 17.50
N HIS A 74 -15.33 -15.87 17.76
CA HIS A 74 -15.74 -16.23 19.11
C HIS A 74 -14.72 -17.12 19.82
N TYR A 75 -14.09 -18.05 19.10
CA TYR A 75 -13.04 -18.88 19.65
C TYR A 75 -11.84 -18.04 20.09
N LYS A 76 -11.34 -17.15 19.24
CA LYS A 76 -10.27 -16.18 19.60
C LYS A 76 -10.65 -15.34 20.82
N SER A 77 -11.87 -14.79 20.84
CA SER A 77 -12.40 -14.03 21.98
C SER A 77 -12.42 -14.85 23.27
N SER A 78 -12.76 -16.14 23.18
CA SER A 78 -12.74 -17.04 24.34
C SER A 78 -11.32 -17.29 24.88
N LEU A 79 -10.31 -17.31 23.99
CA LEU A 79 -8.90 -17.42 24.39
C LEU A 79 -8.44 -16.15 25.10
N ASN A 80 -8.77 -14.98 24.57
CA ASN A 80 -8.46 -13.68 25.19
C ASN A 80 -9.06 -13.57 26.60
N LYS A 81 -10.32 -13.98 26.80
CA LYS A 81 -10.94 -13.98 28.13
C LYS A 81 -10.23 -14.91 29.12
N LYS A 82 -9.82 -16.10 28.67
CA LYS A 82 -9.03 -17.03 29.51
C LYS A 82 -7.68 -16.43 29.87
N GLU A 83 -7.01 -15.75 28.94
CA GLU A 83 -5.76 -15.04 29.18
C GLU A 83 -5.94 -13.95 30.26
N GLU A 84 -6.97 -13.11 30.13
CA GLU A 84 -7.29 -12.09 31.15
C GLU A 84 -7.59 -12.69 32.52
N GLU A 85 -8.34 -13.80 32.58
CA GLU A 85 -8.64 -14.50 33.82
C GLU A 85 -7.37 -15.04 34.48
N LEU A 86 -6.44 -15.57 33.69
CA LEU A 86 -5.14 -16.04 34.17
C LEU A 86 -4.26 -14.88 34.66
N ARG A 87 -4.21 -13.75 33.95
CA ARG A 87 -3.53 -12.53 34.42
C ARG A 87 -4.15 -11.99 35.72
N LYS A 88 -5.48 -11.97 35.84
CA LYS A 88 -6.19 -11.64 37.09
C LYS A 88 -5.85 -12.60 38.23
N LYS A 89 -5.64 -13.89 37.95
CA LYS A 89 -5.18 -14.87 38.95
C LYS A 89 -3.72 -14.63 39.36
N GLN A 90 -2.83 -14.28 38.43
CA GLN A 90 -1.45 -13.85 38.75
C GLN A 90 -1.47 -12.61 39.65
N HIS A 91 -2.30 -11.62 39.34
CA HIS A 91 -2.43 -10.39 40.14
C HIS A 91 -2.93 -10.59 41.57
N LYS A 92 -3.74 -11.61 41.82
CA LYS A 92 -4.24 -11.91 43.18
C LYS A 92 -3.17 -12.50 44.08
N ARG A 93 -2.00 -12.88 43.55
CA ARG A 93 -0.89 -13.39 44.34
C ARG A 93 0.02 -12.22 44.73
N ASP A 94 0.20 -12.03 46.02
CA ASP A 94 1.11 -11.03 46.55
C ASP A 94 2.58 -11.43 46.30
N MET A 95 3.47 -10.44 46.28
CA MET A 95 4.91 -10.67 46.24
C MET A 95 5.34 -11.45 47.48
N SER A 96 6.09 -12.53 47.28
CA SER A 96 6.58 -13.36 48.38
C SER A 96 7.72 -12.67 49.14
N ASP A 97 7.91 -13.02 50.41
CA ASP A 97 9.00 -12.51 51.24
C ASP A 97 10.37 -12.79 50.58
N ALA A 98 10.53 -13.97 49.97
CA ALA A 98 11.75 -14.33 49.25
C ALA A 98 12.01 -13.41 48.04
N MET A 99 10.96 -13.04 47.29
CA MET A 99 11.10 -12.11 46.16
C MET A 99 11.36 -10.67 46.62
N ALA A 100 10.75 -10.23 47.73
CA ALA A 100 11.04 -8.92 48.31
C ALA A 100 12.52 -8.81 48.74
N SER A 101 13.03 -9.82 49.45
CA SER A 101 14.45 -9.88 49.83
C SER A 101 15.37 -10.00 48.61
N PHE A 102 14.96 -10.72 47.57
CA PHE A 102 15.73 -10.84 46.33
C PHE A 102 15.83 -9.49 45.59
N ILE A 103 14.73 -8.74 45.49
CA ILE A 103 14.73 -7.40 44.89
C ILE A 103 15.59 -6.42 45.70
N LEU A 104 15.54 -6.52 47.04
CA LEU A 104 16.38 -5.73 47.93
C LEU A 104 17.87 -6.03 47.69
N GLY A 105 18.25 -7.31 47.62
CA GLY A 105 19.61 -7.72 47.29
C GLY A 105 20.06 -7.23 45.91
N LEU A 106 19.19 -7.30 44.89
CA LEU A 106 19.43 -6.77 43.55
C LEU A 106 19.56 -5.23 43.49
N SER A 107 18.95 -4.52 44.44
CA SER A 107 18.99 -3.06 44.50
C SER A 107 20.27 -2.52 45.16
N SER A 108 21.13 -3.41 45.66
CA SER A 108 22.40 -3.07 46.31
C SER A 108 23.42 -2.43 45.35
N SER A 109 24.44 -1.80 45.93
CA SER A 109 25.51 -1.13 45.18
C SER A 109 26.40 -2.11 44.40
N GLY A 110 27.13 -1.65 43.37
CA GLY A 110 27.74 -2.50 42.33
C GLY A 110 28.45 -3.78 42.81
N ALA A 111 29.43 -3.67 43.70
CA ALA A 111 30.19 -4.82 44.20
C ALA A 111 29.32 -5.74 45.09
N GLU A 112 28.54 -5.16 46.00
CA GLU A 112 27.63 -5.88 46.89
C GLU A 112 26.57 -6.68 46.12
N ARG A 113 25.96 -6.10 45.07
CA ARG A 113 25.04 -6.81 44.17
C ARG A 113 25.72 -8.00 43.50
N SER A 114 26.94 -7.81 43.01
CA SER A 114 27.70 -8.87 42.34
C SER A 114 28.03 -10.02 43.31
N TYR A 115 28.44 -9.70 44.54
CA TYR A 115 28.63 -10.69 45.59
C TYR A 115 27.31 -11.39 45.96
N PHE A 116 26.20 -10.66 46.05
CA PHE A 116 24.88 -11.22 46.39
C PHE A 116 24.44 -12.25 45.35
N LEU A 117 24.52 -11.92 44.06
CA LEU A 117 24.20 -12.83 42.97
C LEU A 117 25.12 -14.05 42.95
N LYS A 118 26.40 -13.87 43.29
CA LYS A 118 27.36 -14.97 43.38
C LYS A 118 27.06 -15.91 44.54
N TRP A 119 26.75 -15.38 45.73
CA TRP A 119 26.35 -16.17 46.90
C TRP A 119 25.03 -16.89 46.66
N MET A 120 24.02 -16.21 46.10
CA MET A 120 22.77 -16.84 45.69
C MET A 120 23.02 -18.05 44.78
N ARG A 121 23.85 -17.89 43.74
CA ARG A 121 24.21 -19.01 42.86
C ARG A 121 24.87 -20.16 43.61
N ILE A 122 25.87 -19.87 44.45
CA ILE A 122 26.59 -20.89 45.24
C ILE A 122 25.63 -21.65 46.16
N ASN A 123 24.77 -20.92 46.88
CA ASN A 123 23.82 -21.50 47.83
C ASN A 123 22.78 -22.37 47.12
N LEU A 124 22.20 -21.90 46.02
CA LEU A 124 21.22 -22.65 45.22
C LEU A 124 21.84 -23.89 44.57
N ASP A 125 23.09 -23.79 44.08
CA ASP A 125 23.85 -24.92 43.55
C ASP A 125 24.12 -25.99 44.60
N ASN A 126 24.49 -25.58 45.83
CA ASN A 126 24.72 -26.49 46.94
C ASN A 126 23.42 -27.19 47.39
N LEU A 127 22.33 -26.44 47.53
CA LEU A 127 21.00 -27.00 47.86
C LEU A 127 20.53 -28.00 46.81
N SER A 128 20.67 -27.65 45.52
CA SER A 128 20.28 -28.55 44.46
C SER A 128 21.15 -29.79 44.39
N ARG A 129 22.46 -29.71 44.66
CA ARG A 129 23.33 -30.91 44.72
C ARG A 129 22.90 -31.86 45.83
N GLN A 130 22.54 -31.35 47.00
CA GLN A 130 22.03 -32.16 48.11
C GLN A 130 20.73 -32.87 47.70
N ASN A 131 19.75 -32.14 47.17
CA ASN A 131 18.44 -32.70 46.78
C ASN A 131 18.49 -33.63 45.57
N LEU A 132 19.33 -33.34 44.56
CA LEU A 132 19.40 -34.12 43.32
C LEU A 132 20.24 -35.40 43.45
N SER A 133 21.16 -35.48 44.41
CA SER A 133 22.04 -36.65 44.58
C SER A 133 21.27 -37.97 44.71
N GLY A 134 20.31 -38.05 45.63
CA GLY A 134 19.50 -39.26 45.84
C GLY A 134 18.56 -39.61 44.68
N LEU A 135 18.04 -38.59 43.97
CA LEU A 135 17.23 -38.80 42.76
C LEU A 135 18.07 -39.32 41.59
N ARG A 136 19.30 -38.82 41.43
CA ARG A 136 20.22 -39.27 40.38
C ARG A 136 20.70 -40.69 40.57
N ASP A 137 20.94 -41.10 41.81
CA ASP A 137 21.34 -42.48 42.11
C ASP A 137 20.21 -43.45 41.79
N ARG A 138 18.95 -43.11 42.12
CA ARG A 138 17.75 -43.84 41.69
C ARG A 138 17.59 -43.88 40.18
N TYR A 139 17.78 -42.75 39.51
CA TYR A 139 17.67 -42.65 38.05
C TYR A 139 18.71 -43.53 37.34
N LYS A 140 19.96 -43.50 37.81
CA LYS A 140 21.05 -44.36 37.28
C LYS A 140 20.75 -45.84 37.50
N ASP A 141 20.29 -46.21 38.70
CA ASP A 141 19.94 -47.59 39.04
C ASP A 141 18.82 -48.12 38.13
N LEU A 142 17.75 -47.35 37.92
CA LEU A 142 16.65 -47.75 37.03
C LEU A 142 17.08 -47.84 35.57
N CYS A 143 17.88 -46.89 35.08
CA CYS A 143 18.40 -46.94 33.71
C CYS A 143 19.35 -48.13 33.46
N GLN A 144 20.10 -48.57 34.47
CA GLN A 144 21.05 -49.68 34.35
C GLN A 144 20.41 -51.05 34.60
N ASN A 145 19.51 -51.15 35.58
CA ASN A 145 18.99 -52.42 36.08
C ASN A 145 17.54 -52.71 35.66
N SER A 146 16.79 -51.74 35.13
CA SER A 146 15.39 -51.91 34.71
C SER A 146 14.96 -50.97 33.57
N PRO A 147 15.64 -50.99 32.41
CA PRO A 147 15.36 -50.10 31.28
C PRO A 147 13.97 -50.28 30.64
N GLU A 148 13.26 -51.36 30.99
CA GLU A 148 11.90 -51.66 30.54
C GLU A 148 10.84 -50.77 31.22
N LYS A 149 11.15 -50.17 32.38
CA LYS A 149 10.24 -49.31 33.15
C LYS A 149 10.28 -47.85 32.68
N LYS A 150 9.89 -47.61 31.43
CA LYS A 150 9.96 -46.28 30.80
C LYS A 150 9.16 -45.20 31.55
N ASP A 151 8.02 -45.54 32.13
CA ASP A 151 7.18 -44.57 32.86
C ASP A 151 7.78 -44.15 34.21
N ASP A 152 8.42 -45.08 34.94
CA ASP A 152 9.10 -44.77 36.22
C ASP A 152 10.34 -43.89 35.98
N ILE A 153 11.07 -44.14 34.90
CA ILE A 153 12.20 -43.31 34.45
C ILE A 153 11.72 -41.89 34.11
N LYS A 154 10.58 -41.78 33.42
CA LYS A 154 9.95 -40.49 33.07
C LYS A 154 9.47 -39.71 34.29
N ASP A 155 8.89 -40.37 35.29
CA ASP A 155 8.46 -39.71 36.53
C ASP A 155 9.66 -39.21 37.35
N LEU A 156 10.73 -40.01 37.45
CA LEU A 156 11.97 -39.59 38.10
C LEU A 156 12.68 -38.44 37.38
N ASP A 157 12.66 -38.44 36.06
CA ASP A 157 13.24 -37.38 35.25
C ASP A 157 12.45 -36.05 35.40
N LYS A 158 11.12 -36.14 35.42
CA LYS A 158 10.26 -35.01 35.78
C LYS A 158 10.60 -34.49 37.18
N GLN A 159 10.73 -35.37 38.18
CA GLN A 159 11.12 -35.00 39.55
C GLN A 159 12.51 -34.34 39.60
N LEU A 160 13.47 -34.79 38.80
CA LEU A 160 14.82 -34.18 38.69
C LEU A 160 14.77 -32.76 38.13
N SER A 161 13.98 -32.52 37.08
CA SER A 161 13.75 -31.19 36.51
C SER A 161 13.07 -30.25 37.51
N ASP A 162 12.01 -30.75 38.13
CA ASP A 162 11.20 -30.09 39.14
C ASP A 162 12.03 -29.67 40.38
N CYS A 163 12.98 -30.51 40.81
CA CYS A 163 13.87 -30.26 41.94
C CYS A 163 15.04 -29.31 41.64
N SER A 164 15.22 -28.84 40.41
CA SER A 164 16.26 -27.87 40.05
C SER A 164 15.88 -26.46 40.51
N LEU A 165 16.77 -25.71 41.17
CA LEU A 165 16.52 -24.30 41.49
C LEU A 165 17.80 -23.49 41.28
N GLY A 166 17.67 -22.38 40.59
CA GLY A 166 18.76 -21.49 40.22
C GLY A 166 18.28 -20.04 40.12
N LEU A 167 19.22 -19.14 39.83
CA LEU A 167 18.97 -17.70 39.77
C LEU A 167 17.93 -17.35 38.69
N GLU A 168 17.92 -18.08 37.59
CA GLU A 168 16.98 -17.94 36.48
C GLU A 168 15.52 -18.01 36.93
N HIS A 169 15.21 -18.84 37.93
CA HIS A 169 13.84 -18.96 38.47
C HIS A 169 13.41 -17.68 39.19
N PHE A 170 14.29 -17.03 39.96
CA PHE A 170 13.96 -15.76 40.62
C PHE A 170 13.77 -14.63 39.60
N LEU A 171 14.62 -14.59 38.57
CA LEU A 171 14.51 -13.62 37.47
C LEU A 171 13.26 -13.83 36.62
N ARG A 172 12.87 -15.08 36.38
CA ARG A 172 11.63 -15.43 35.68
C ARG A 172 10.40 -14.99 36.47
N GLU A 173 10.40 -15.18 37.79
CA GLU A 173 9.35 -14.68 38.68
C GLU A 173 9.25 -13.15 38.62
N LEU A 174 10.40 -12.47 38.63
CA LEU A 174 10.49 -11.02 38.50
C LEU A 174 9.89 -10.52 37.18
N GLY A 175 10.21 -11.22 36.08
CA GLY A 175 9.62 -10.93 34.77
C GLY A 175 8.11 -11.12 34.76
N GLN A 176 7.58 -12.16 35.40
CA GLN A 176 6.13 -12.38 35.50
C GLN A 176 5.43 -11.34 36.38
N LEU A 177 6.07 -10.86 37.46
CA LEU A 177 5.57 -9.73 38.25
C LEU A 177 5.40 -8.48 37.39
N TYR A 178 6.40 -8.18 36.56
CA TYR A 178 6.37 -7.04 35.64
C TYR A 178 5.32 -7.20 34.52
N GLU A 179 5.28 -8.36 33.87
CA GLU A 179 4.30 -8.69 32.81
C GLU A 179 2.86 -8.61 33.32
N ALA A 180 2.62 -9.14 34.51
CA ALA A 180 1.34 -8.99 35.19
C ALA A 180 1.05 -7.50 35.40
N ALA A 181 1.93 -6.76 36.07
CA ALA A 181 1.72 -5.33 36.35
C ALA A 181 1.48 -4.48 35.09
N CYS A 182 2.12 -4.79 33.96
CA CYS A 182 1.89 -4.15 32.67
C CYS A 182 0.48 -4.38 32.08
N SER A 183 -0.26 -5.37 32.57
CA SER A 183 -1.65 -5.63 32.20
C SER A 183 -2.63 -4.71 32.94
N LEU A 184 -2.16 -3.91 33.90
CA LEU A 184 -2.94 -2.89 34.61
C LEU A 184 -2.83 -1.51 33.95
N PRO A 185 -3.81 -0.62 34.18
CA PRO A 185 -3.74 0.77 33.72
C PRO A 185 -2.47 1.49 34.19
N GLU A 186 -1.95 2.42 33.37
CA GLU A 186 -0.75 3.23 33.69
C GLU A 186 -0.86 4.02 35.00
N SER A 187 -2.08 4.39 35.39
CA SER A 187 -2.34 5.11 36.63
C SER A 187 -2.25 4.23 37.88
N SER A 188 -2.16 2.89 37.74
CA SER A 188 -2.15 1.97 38.88
C SER A 188 -0.87 2.08 39.70
N LEU A 189 -1.01 2.06 41.03
CA LEU A 189 0.11 2.15 41.97
C LEU A 189 1.05 0.94 41.82
N GLN A 190 0.47 -0.24 41.60
CA GLN A 190 1.20 -1.49 41.45
C GLN A 190 2.10 -1.47 40.21
N ARG A 191 1.66 -0.89 39.08
CA ARG A 191 2.49 -0.75 37.89
C ARG A 191 3.69 0.15 38.16
N LYS A 192 3.48 1.31 38.79
CA LYS A 192 4.55 2.25 39.19
C LYS A 192 5.58 1.61 40.11
N GLN A 193 5.15 0.77 41.05
CA GLN A 193 6.05 0.05 41.95
C GLN A 193 6.99 -0.91 41.19
N MET A 194 6.60 -1.42 40.03
CA MET A 194 7.39 -2.40 39.26
C MET A 194 8.23 -1.78 38.14
N GLU A 195 8.13 -0.47 37.87
CA GLU A 195 8.80 0.20 36.73
C GLU A 195 10.33 0.19 36.82
N HIS A 196 10.90 0.10 38.02
CA HIS A 196 12.36 0.10 38.22
C HIS A 196 13.01 -1.28 38.00
N LEU A 197 12.22 -2.36 38.01
CA LEU A 197 12.74 -3.74 37.94
C LEU A 197 13.51 -4.04 36.64
N PRO A 198 13.05 -3.63 35.44
CA PRO A 198 13.81 -3.85 34.21
C PRO A 198 15.18 -3.16 34.23
N GLY A 199 15.30 -2.02 34.93
CA GLY A 199 16.56 -1.30 35.11
C GLY A 199 17.57 -2.07 35.95
N LEU A 200 17.12 -2.76 37.01
CA LEU A 200 17.97 -3.63 37.83
C LEU A 200 18.53 -4.80 37.00
N CYS A 201 17.70 -5.42 36.16
CA CYS A 201 18.15 -6.49 35.27
C CYS A 201 19.06 -6.00 34.14
N ALA A 202 18.78 -4.84 33.54
CA ALA A 202 19.67 -4.23 32.57
C ALA A 202 21.07 -3.98 33.16
N GLN A 203 21.14 -3.52 34.41
CA GLN A 203 22.40 -3.34 35.12
C GLN A 203 23.08 -4.67 35.42
N MET A 204 22.35 -5.70 35.83
CA MET A 204 22.88 -7.05 36.03
C MET A 204 23.50 -7.63 34.74
N LEU A 205 22.91 -7.34 33.58
CA LEU A 205 23.47 -7.73 32.29
C LEU A 205 24.79 -7.00 31.98
N LEU A 206 24.91 -5.72 32.36
CA LEU A 206 26.16 -4.95 32.27
C LEU A 206 27.25 -5.46 33.21
N ASP A 207 26.85 -5.98 34.38
CA ASP A 207 27.75 -6.60 35.35
C ASP A 207 28.23 -8.01 34.90
N GLY A 208 27.74 -8.50 33.75
CA GLY A 208 28.19 -9.76 33.13
C GLY A 208 27.43 -11.01 33.58
N PHE A 209 26.26 -10.85 34.19
CA PHE A 209 25.40 -11.98 34.55
C PHE A 209 24.42 -12.31 33.41
N PRO A 210 24.14 -13.61 33.14
CA PRO A 210 23.23 -14.02 32.08
C PRO A 210 21.77 -13.75 32.45
N ILE A 211 20.95 -13.42 31.44
CA ILE A 211 19.49 -13.25 31.55
C ILE A 211 18.80 -14.21 30.60
N GLU A 212 17.74 -14.85 31.07
CA GLU A 212 16.90 -15.71 30.24
C GLU A 212 16.13 -14.89 29.20
N LEU A 213 16.39 -15.16 27.92
CA LEU A 213 15.70 -14.59 26.77
C LEU A 213 14.48 -15.43 26.39
N VAL A 214 14.64 -16.75 26.31
CA VAL A 214 13.56 -17.71 26.01
C VAL A 214 13.39 -18.62 27.21
N ASP A 215 12.18 -18.70 27.74
CA ASP A 215 11.85 -19.66 28.81
C ASP A 215 11.61 -21.05 28.20
N GLY A 216 12.50 -22.01 28.49
CA GLY A 216 12.39 -23.39 28.04
C GLY A 216 11.30 -24.21 28.74
N ASP A 217 10.75 -23.76 29.86
CA ASP A 217 9.65 -24.44 30.55
C ASP A 217 8.29 -24.12 29.94
N ALA A 218 8.11 -22.89 29.48
CA ALA A 218 6.89 -22.43 28.83
C ALA A 218 7.01 -22.38 27.30
N SER A 219 8.22 -22.56 26.77
CA SER A 219 8.56 -22.39 25.36
C SER A 219 8.11 -21.03 24.82
N ASN A 220 8.34 -19.96 25.59
CA ASN A 220 7.86 -18.60 25.26
C ASN A 220 8.83 -17.50 25.72
N ILE A 221 8.69 -16.30 25.15
CA ILE A 221 9.42 -15.09 25.56
C ILE A 221 8.46 -14.15 26.29
N PRO A 222 8.75 -13.72 27.53
CA PRO A 222 8.03 -12.61 28.16
C PRO A 222 8.42 -11.29 27.46
N LEU A 223 7.76 -11.00 26.34
CA LEU A 223 8.16 -9.94 25.42
C LEU A 223 8.15 -8.54 26.04
N LYS A 224 7.17 -8.20 26.90
CA LYS A 224 7.12 -6.87 27.52
C LYS A 224 8.27 -6.72 28.51
N TRP A 225 8.58 -7.78 29.26
CA TRP A 225 9.72 -7.82 30.17
C TRP A 225 11.06 -7.64 29.43
N ILE A 226 11.35 -8.49 28.43
CA ILE A 226 12.61 -8.41 27.67
C ILE A 226 12.73 -7.06 26.95
N ALA A 227 11.62 -6.56 26.38
CA ALA A 227 11.62 -5.26 25.72
C ALA A 227 11.95 -4.12 26.69
N ALA A 228 11.39 -4.15 27.89
CA ALA A 228 11.68 -3.15 28.92
C ALA A 228 13.15 -3.23 29.38
N VAL A 229 13.69 -4.44 29.58
CA VAL A 229 15.10 -4.64 29.97
C VAL A 229 16.05 -4.11 28.89
N LEU A 230 15.83 -4.45 27.62
CA LEU A 230 16.67 -3.96 26.51
C LEU A 230 16.54 -2.45 26.29
N THR A 231 15.37 -1.87 26.55
CA THR A 231 15.15 -0.41 26.49
C THR A 231 15.92 0.31 27.61
N GLN A 232 15.89 -0.22 28.84
CA GLN A 232 16.67 0.31 29.95
C GLN A 232 18.17 0.16 29.69
N LEU A 233 18.59 -1.00 29.18
CA LEU A 233 19.98 -1.24 28.79
C LEU A 233 20.45 -0.22 27.76
N HIS A 234 19.66 0.02 26.71
CA HIS A 234 19.93 1.05 25.70
C HIS A 234 20.09 2.44 26.31
N THR A 235 19.33 2.76 27.36
CA THR A 235 19.43 4.04 28.07
C THR A 235 20.67 4.13 28.96
N LEU A 236 21.10 3.00 29.55
CA LEU A 236 22.31 2.92 30.38
C LEU A 236 23.60 2.95 29.56
N VAL A 237 23.56 2.48 28.31
CA VAL A 237 24.69 2.56 27.36
C VAL A 237 24.51 3.77 26.44
N GLN A 238 25.55 4.16 25.68
CA GLN A 238 25.39 5.24 24.69
C GLN A 238 24.39 4.79 23.61
N SER A 239 23.44 5.65 23.24
CA SER A 239 22.28 5.30 22.38
C SER A 239 22.63 4.77 20.98
N ASN A 240 23.86 4.93 20.50
CA ASN A 240 24.32 4.40 19.20
C ASN A 240 25.30 3.22 19.34
N SER A 241 25.29 2.53 20.49
CA SER A 241 26.21 1.43 20.74
C SER A 241 25.96 0.26 19.79
N LYS A 242 26.99 -0.13 19.04
CA LYS A 242 26.94 -1.23 18.08
C LYS A 242 27.08 -2.56 18.79
N ILE A 243 26.26 -3.54 18.41
CA ILE A 243 26.31 -4.88 19.00
C ILE A 243 26.66 -5.96 17.96
N ARG A 244 27.33 -7.02 18.43
CA ARG A 244 27.57 -8.26 17.67
C ARG A 244 26.96 -9.43 18.43
N VAL A 245 26.14 -10.24 17.76
CA VAL A 245 25.43 -11.35 18.42
C VAL A 245 26.04 -12.70 18.01
N VAL A 246 26.48 -13.47 19.00
CA VAL A 246 27.00 -14.84 18.85
C VAL A 246 26.08 -15.82 19.55
N THR A 247 25.62 -16.83 18.83
CA THR A 247 24.81 -17.90 19.40
C THR A 247 25.50 -19.24 19.24
N VAL A 248 25.35 -20.13 20.22
CA VAL A 248 25.70 -21.55 20.09
C VAL A 248 24.45 -22.41 20.03
N LEU A 249 24.43 -23.43 19.16
CA LEU A 249 23.37 -24.42 18.99
C LEU A 249 23.98 -25.82 18.93
N GLY A 250 23.23 -26.85 19.29
CA GLY A 250 23.71 -28.25 19.24
C GLY A 250 22.95 -29.16 20.20
N VAL A 251 23.14 -30.47 20.08
CA VAL A 251 22.47 -31.46 20.95
C VAL A 251 22.78 -31.18 22.42
N GLN A 252 21.90 -31.62 23.30
CA GLN A 252 22.09 -31.59 24.75
C GLN A 252 23.40 -32.26 25.16
N SER A 253 24.06 -31.70 26.18
CA SER A 253 25.29 -32.26 26.77
C SER A 253 26.52 -32.35 25.84
N THR A 254 26.54 -31.60 24.73
CA THR A 254 27.68 -31.55 23.78
C THR A 254 28.81 -30.58 24.17
N GLY A 255 28.68 -29.88 25.31
CA GLY A 255 29.71 -28.94 25.80
C GLY A 255 29.55 -27.49 25.34
N LYS A 256 28.37 -27.07 24.86
CA LYS A 256 28.08 -25.70 24.39
C LYS A 256 28.49 -24.59 25.37
N SER A 257 27.92 -24.62 26.57
CA SER A 257 28.19 -23.61 27.61
C SER A 257 29.65 -23.68 28.08
N THR A 258 30.26 -24.87 28.07
CA THR A 258 31.70 -25.06 28.36
C THR A 258 32.57 -24.38 27.30
N LEU A 259 32.25 -24.54 26.01
CA LEU A 259 32.95 -23.86 24.92
C LEU A 259 32.87 -22.34 25.05
N LEU A 260 31.68 -21.79 25.31
CA LEU A 260 31.48 -20.35 25.50
C LEU A 260 32.24 -19.82 26.72
N ASN A 261 32.16 -20.54 27.86
CA ASN A 261 32.87 -20.17 29.09
C ASN A 261 34.39 -20.14 28.87
N THR A 262 34.96 -21.14 28.19
CA THR A 262 36.40 -21.15 27.87
C THR A 262 36.77 -20.04 26.89
N MET A 263 35.96 -19.79 25.87
CA MET A 263 36.28 -18.83 24.82
C MET A 263 36.22 -17.37 25.30
N PHE A 264 35.18 -17.02 26.06
CA PHE A 264 34.91 -15.64 26.45
C PHE A 264 35.16 -15.33 27.93
N GLY A 265 35.51 -16.33 28.75
CA GLY A 265 35.67 -16.15 30.20
C GLY A 265 34.36 -15.88 30.94
N VAL A 266 33.24 -16.25 30.32
CA VAL A 266 31.89 -16.09 30.88
C VAL A 266 31.54 -17.23 31.82
N GLN A 267 30.42 -17.10 32.55
CA GLN A 267 30.02 -18.04 33.59
C GLN A 267 28.61 -18.62 33.38
N PHE A 268 28.29 -19.12 32.19
CA PHE A 268 27.09 -19.93 31.97
C PHE A 268 27.11 -21.20 32.85
N ALA A 269 25.94 -21.75 33.16
CA ALA A 269 25.83 -22.95 33.98
C ALA A 269 26.28 -24.20 33.20
N VAL A 270 27.07 -25.09 33.82
CA VAL A 270 27.72 -26.26 33.15
C VAL A 270 27.50 -27.60 33.86
N SER A 271 26.52 -27.74 34.75
CA SER A 271 26.36 -28.95 35.58
C SER A 271 25.65 -30.09 34.85
N SER A 272 26.21 -31.31 34.91
CA SER A 272 25.53 -32.54 34.51
C SER A 272 24.23 -32.68 35.33
N GLY A 273 23.08 -32.78 34.65
CA GLY A 273 21.75 -32.88 35.26
C GLY A 273 21.08 -31.54 35.65
N ARG A 274 21.58 -30.41 35.16
CA ARG A 274 20.79 -29.19 34.91
C ARG A 274 21.16 -28.71 33.52
N CYS A 275 20.55 -29.29 32.50
CA CYS A 275 20.77 -28.81 31.14
C CYS A 275 20.16 -27.41 31.03
N THR A 276 20.84 -26.49 30.32
CA THR A 276 20.28 -25.19 29.96
C THR A 276 18.91 -25.43 29.31
N ARG A 277 17.85 -24.81 29.83
CA ARG A 277 16.50 -24.88 29.27
C ARG A 277 16.10 -23.50 28.78
N GLY A 278 15.72 -23.38 27.51
CA GLY A 278 15.52 -22.09 26.86
C GLY A 278 16.80 -21.47 26.29
N ALA A 279 16.88 -20.13 26.27
CA ALA A 279 18.05 -19.40 25.77
C ALA A 279 18.42 -18.25 26.70
N PHE A 280 19.72 -18.06 26.95
CA PHE A 280 20.27 -17.08 27.88
C PHE A 280 21.21 -16.13 27.18
N MET A 281 20.96 -14.83 27.31
CA MET A 281 21.81 -13.77 26.77
C MET A 281 22.74 -13.21 27.84
N LEU A 282 23.97 -12.89 27.45
CA LEU A 282 24.99 -12.23 28.28
C LEU A 282 25.68 -11.15 27.45
N LEU A 283 25.95 -9.99 28.04
CA LEU A 283 26.58 -8.87 27.35
C LEU A 283 28.05 -8.69 27.78
N ILE A 284 28.96 -8.61 26.81
CA ILE A 284 30.38 -8.32 27.03
C ILE A 284 30.69 -6.94 26.46
N LYS A 285 31.27 -6.07 27.27
CA LYS A 285 31.76 -4.76 26.84
C LYS A 285 33.11 -4.87 26.16
N VAL A 286 33.23 -4.34 24.94
CA VAL A 286 34.49 -4.32 24.19
C VAL A 286 35.38 -3.18 24.71
N ASN A 287 36.66 -3.49 24.96
CA ASN A 287 37.64 -2.50 25.39
C ASN A 287 37.84 -1.43 24.30
N LYS A 288 38.07 -0.16 24.68
CA LYS A 288 38.18 1.00 23.78
C LYS A 288 39.16 0.77 22.63
N GLU A 289 40.28 0.10 22.89
CA GLU A 289 41.33 -0.20 21.91
C GLU A 289 40.87 -1.20 20.82
N LEU A 290 39.94 -2.10 21.15
CA LEU A 290 39.45 -3.14 20.24
C LEU A 290 38.18 -2.74 19.50
N LYS A 291 37.56 -1.60 19.85
CA LYS A 291 36.31 -1.14 19.24
C LYS A 291 36.46 -0.83 17.75
N GLU A 292 37.53 -0.14 17.38
CA GLU A 292 37.83 0.19 15.98
C GLU A 292 38.12 -1.08 15.16
N GLU A 293 38.81 -2.05 15.76
CA GLU A 293 39.19 -3.30 15.12
C GLU A 293 37.98 -4.22 14.89
N LEU A 294 37.14 -4.39 15.91
CA LEU A 294 35.96 -5.28 15.88
C LEU A 294 34.69 -4.61 15.35
N LYS A 295 34.74 -3.29 15.12
CA LYS A 295 33.63 -2.44 14.67
C LYS A 295 32.36 -2.55 15.53
N CYS A 296 32.50 -2.88 16.81
CA CYS A 296 31.38 -3.01 17.75
C CYS A 296 31.75 -2.54 19.17
N ASP A 297 30.74 -2.14 19.93
CA ASP A 297 30.88 -1.70 21.33
C ASP A 297 30.63 -2.82 22.32
N PHE A 298 29.73 -3.75 21.96
CA PHE A 298 29.36 -4.89 22.79
C PHE A 298 29.25 -6.18 21.97
N ILE A 299 29.56 -7.29 22.62
CA ILE A 299 29.31 -8.64 22.10
C ILE A 299 28.23 -9.27 22.98
N MET A 300 27.10 -9.62 22.38
CA MET A 300 26.04 -10.37 23.03
C MET A 300 26.22 -11.86 22.73
N ILE A 301 26.31 -12.67 23.79
CA ILE A 301 26.44 -14.12 23.68
C ILE A 301 25.12 -14.76 24.09
N ILE A 302 24.60 -15.64 23.25
CA ILE A 302 23.38 -16.40 23.50
C ILE A 302 23.75 -17.88 23.65
N ASP A 303 23.63 -18.40 24.88
CA ASP A 303 23.69 -19.84 25.17
C ASP A 303 22.29 -20.45 25.05
N THR A 304 22.18 -21.65 24.47
CA THR A 304 20.89 -22.26 24.15
C THR A 304 20.74 -23.65 24.76
N GLU A 305 19.49 -24.07 24.92
CA GLU A 305 19.11 -25.43 25.24
C GLU A 305 19.65 -26.44 24.21
N GLY A 306 19.85 -27.67 24.67
CA GLY A 306 20.15 -28.78 23.79
C GLY A 306 18.97 -29.17 22.92
N LEU A 307 19.16 -29.17 21.60
CA LEU A 307 18.16 -29.71 20.67
C LEU A 307 17.97 -31.21 20.91
N LYS A 308 16.75 -31.72 20.65
CA LYS A 308 16.36 -33.13 20.79
C LYS A 308 16.67 -33.73 22.17
N SER A 309 16.28 -33.04 23.23
CA SER A 309 16.41 -33.63 24.56
C SER A 309 15.62 -34.94 24.67
N PRO A 310 16.18 -36.03 25.25
CA PRO A 310 15.47 -37.29 25.44
C PRO A 310 14.16 -37.12 26.25
N GLU A 311 14.15 -36.10 27.10
CA GLU A 311 13.04 -35.66 27.94
C GLU A 311 11.83 -35.15 27.12
N LEU A 312 12.08 -34.44 26.02
CA LEU A 312 11.05 -33.88 25.14
C LEU A 312 10.69 -34.81 23.98
N ALA A 313 11.61 -35.69 23.53
CA ALA A 313 11.44 -36.55 22.35
C ALA A 313 10.22 -37.51 22.37
N GLN A 314 9.54 -37.68 23.52
CA GLN A 314 8.31 -38.48 23.65
C GLN A 314 7.00 -37.66 23.59
N LEU A 315 7.07 -36.34 23.45
CA LEU A 315 5.92 -35.46 23.26
C LEU A 315 5.73 -35.17 21.76
N ASP A 316 4.50 -35.29 21.26
CA ASP A 316 4.13 -35.09 19.84
C ASP A 316 4.55 -33.70 19.27
N ASP A 317 4.81 -32.71 20.13
CA ASP A 317 5.16 -31.32 19.76
C ASP A 317 6.65 -30.96 19.96
N SER A 318 7.54 -31.90 20.36
CA SER A 318 8.95 -31.59 20.69
C SER A 318 9.77 -31.02 19.53
N HIS A 319 9.54 -31.53 18.32
CA HIS A 319 10.18 -31.01 17.11
C HIS A 319 9.75 -29.57 16.78
N GLU A 320 8.57 -29.14 17.22
CA GLU A 320 8.09 -27.77 16.99
C GLU A 320 8.86 -26.78 17.88
N HIS A 321 9.08 -27.14 19.15
CA HIS A 321 9.87 -26.32 20.08
C HIS A 321 11.32 -26.13 19.60
N ASP A 322 11.99 -27.21 19.19
CA ASP A 322 13.37 -27.15 18.69
C ASP A 322 13.49 -26.26 17.44
N ASN A 323 12.50 -26.34 16.53
CA ASN A 323 12.46 -25.52 15.32
C ASN A 323 12.19 -24.04 15.64
N GLU A 324 11.28 -23.75 16.58
CA GLU A 324 10.99 -22.38 17.05
C GLU A 324 12.24 -21.74 17.66
N LEU A 325 12.90 -22.47 18.58
CA LEU A 325 14.11 -22.02 19.25
C LEU A 325 15.24 -21.77 18.23
N ALA A 326 15.52 -22.74 17.37
CA ALA A 326 16.58 -22.63 16.36
C ALA A 326 16.31 -21.48 15.39
N THR A 327 15.08 -21.34 14.89
CA THR A 327 14.70 -20.25 13.96
C THR A 327 14.89 -18.88 14.61
N LEU A 328 14.47 -18.74 15.88
CA LEU A 328 14.63 -17.50 16.63
C LEU A 328 16.12 -17.16 16.83
N VAL A 329 16.90 -18.03 17.46
CA VAL A 329 18.27 -17.69 17.85
C VAL A 329 19.20 -17.54 16.64
N ILE A 330 19.00 -18.32 15.58
CA ILE A 330 19.71 -18.14 14.30
C ILE A 330 19.36 -16.78 13.70
N GLY A 331 18.08 -16.41 13.71
CA GLY A 331 17.65 -15.11 13.18
C GLY A 331 18.12 -13.90 13.97
N LEU A 332 18.38 -14.07 15.27
CA LEU A 332 18.96 -13.01 16.12
C LEU A 332 20.48 -12.85 15.94
N SER A 333 21.16 -13.83 15.35
CA SER A 333 22.63 -13.92 15.36
C SER A 333 23.30 -13.26 14.17
N ASP A 334 24.51 -12.72 14.40
CA ASP A 334 25.47 -12.41 13.34
C ASP A 334 26.38 -13.61 13.06
N VAL A 335 26.77 -14.32 14.13
CA VAL A 335 27.57 -15.56 14.07
C VAL A 335 26.85 -16.68 14.83
N THR A 336 26.67 -17.82 14.18
CA THR A 336 26.08 -19.04 14.76
C THR A 336 27.12 -20.14 14.86
N ILE A 337 27.25 -20.76 16.02
CA ILE A 337 28.16 -21.87 16.29
C ILE A 337 27.30 -23.14 16.42
N ILE A 338 27.47 -24.10 15.53
CA ILE A 338 26.80 -25.40 15.60
C ILE A 338 27.78 -26.41 16.20
N ASN A 339 27.54 -26.75 17.46
CA ASN A 339 28.35 -27.66 18.25
C ASN A 339 27.84 -29.10 18.07
N ILE A 340 28.69 -29.96 17.51
CA ILE A 340 28.43 -31.36 17.19
C ILE A 340 29.37 -32.22 18.03
N ALA A 341 28.85 -33.21 18.76
CA ALA A 341 29.68 -34.15 19.53
C ALA A 341 29.91 -35.44 18.75
N MET A 342 31.18 -35.90 18.67
CA MET A 342 31.60 -37.15 18.00
C MET A 342 31.20 -37.25 16.50
N GLU A 343 31.78 -38.22 15.78
CA GLU A 343 31.43 -38.56 14.39
C GLU A 343 30.07 -39.31 14.29
N ASN A 344 29.06 -38.95 15.09
CA ASN A 344 27.75 -39.59 15.02
C ASN A 344 26.92 -39.05 13.85
N SER A 345 26.94 -39.76 12.72
CA SER A 345 26.22 -39.37 11.49
C SER A 345 24.71 -39.17 11.65
N THR A 346 24.11 -39.76 12.68
CA THR A 346 22.67 -39.66 12.98
C THR A 346 22.31 -38.34 13.64
N GLU A 347 23.06 -37.94 14.69
CA GLU A 347 22.88 -36.65 15.37
C GLU A 347 23.16 -35.46 14.43
N MET A 348 24.15 -35.63 13.56
CA MET A 348 24.50 -34.64 12.54
C MET A 348 23.32 -34.38 11.60
N LYS A 349 22.72 -35.41 10.98
CA LYS A 349 21.53 -35.24 10.11
C LYS A 349 20.35 -34.60 10.83
N ASP A 350 20.18 -34.93 12.09
CA ASP A 350 19.05 -34.49 12.88
C ASP A 350 19.10 -33.00 13.26
N ILE A 351 20.26 -32.49 13.67
CA ILE A 351 20.46 -31.05 13.91
C ILE A 351 20.42 -30.28 12.59
N LEU A 352 21.12 -30.81 11.57
CA LEU A 352 21.27 -30.13 10.30
C LEU A 352 19.92 -29.88 9.64
N GLN A 353 18.91 -30.73 9.83
CA GLN A 353 17.59 -30.52 9.23
C GLN A 353 16.90 -29.30 9.83
N ILE A 354 16.88 -29.19 11.16
CA ILE A 354 16.31 -28.05 11.90
C ILE A 354 17.01 -26.75 11.51
N VAL A 355 18.35 -26.81 11.48
CA VAL A 355 19.23 -25.70 11.14
C VAL A 355 19.04 -25.24 9.68
N VAL A 356 18.99 -26.16 8.72
CA VAL A 356 18.80 -25.85 7.29
C VAL A 356 17.43 -25.19 7.07
N HIS A 357 16.37 -25.68 7.72
CA HIS A 357 15.06 -25.03 7.67
C HIS A 357 15.11 -23.60 8.24
N ALA A 358 15.76 -23.39 9.37
CA ALA A 358 15.95 -22.06 9.93
C ALA A 358 16.74 -21.14 8.98
N PHE A 359 17.82 -21.63 8.36
CA PHE A 359 18.62 -20.83 7.43
C PHE A 359 17.89 -20.50 6.12
N ILE A 360 17.11 -21.43 5.54
CA ILE A 360 16.29 -21.15 4.35
C ILE A 360 15.38 -19.95 4.61
N ARG A 361 14.74 -19.94 5.78
CA ARG A 361 13.90 -18.83 6.22
C ARG A 361 14.69 -17.56 6.46
N MET A 362 15.90 -17.66 7.02
CA MET A 362 16.76 -16.48 7.23
C MET A 362 17.24 -15.84 5.91
N LYS A 363 17.51 -16.66 4.89
CA LYS A 363 17.84 -16.17 3.54
C LYS A 363 16.70 -15.33 2.96
N GLU A 364 15.45 -15.74 3.16
CA GLU A 364 14.28 -15.01 2.65
C GLU A 364 14.08 -13.64 3.29
N VAL A 365 14.57 -13.45 4.51
CA VAL A 365 14.55 -12.16 5.22
C VAL A 365 15.82 -11.33 4.98
N GLY A 366 16.72 -11.80 4.12
CA GLY A 366 17.99 -11.14 3.80
C GLY A 366 19.01 -11.17 4.94
N LYS A 367 18.86 -12.08 5.91
CA LYS A 367 19.87 -12.35 6.95
C LYS A 367 20.70 -13.57 6.52
N LYS A 368 22.02 -13.40 6.48
CA LYS A 368 22.98 -14.48 6.24
C LYS A 368 23.97 -14.49 7.40
N PRO A 369 23.65 -15.12 8.53
CA PRO A 369 24.60 -15.24 9.62
C PRO A 369 25.80 -16.08 9.17
N VAL A 370 26.99 -15.75 9.68
CA VAL A 370 28.18 -16.61 9.52
C VAL A 370 27.98 -17.84 10.39
N CYS A 371 28.21 -19.04 9.86
CA CYS A 371 28.05 -20.27 10.64
C CYS A 371 29.33 -21.06 10.74
N HIS A 372 29.62 -21.54 11.96
CA HIS A 372 30.76 -22.41 12.25
C HIS A 372 30.30 -23.75 12.78
N PHE A 373 30.76 -24.84 12.16
CA PHE A 373 30.58 -26.20 12.68
C PHE A 373 31.75 -26.55 13.59
N VAL A 374 31.46 -26.82 14.86
CA VAL A 374 32.45 -27.18 15.87
C VAL A 374 32.26 -28.64 16.27
N HIS A 375 33.21 -29.48 15.90
CA HIS A 375 33.23 -30.90 16.23
C HIS A 375 34.00 -31.12 17.53
N GLN A 376 33.32 -31.57 18.58
CA GLN A 376 33.88 -31.81 19.92
C GLN A 376 34.35 -33.26 20.10
N ASN A 377 35.36 -33.44 20.97
CA ASN A 377 35.91 -34.74 21.37
C ASN A 377 36.55 -35.55 20.24
N VAL A 378 37.30 -34.88 19.34
CA VAL A 378 38.02 -35.53 18.24
C VAL A 378 39.35 -36.13 18.75
N SER A 379 39.67 -37.39 18.42
CA SER A 379 40.91 -38.06 18.85
C SER A 379 42.14 -37.62 18.04
N ASP A 380 43.29 -37.49 18.70
CA ASP A 380 44.42 -36.61 18.35
C ASP A 380 45.23 -36.87 17.05
N MET A 381 45.76 -35.76 16.52
CA MET A 381 46.94 -35.48 15.64
C MET A 381 47.09 -35.90 14.16
N SER A 382 46.31 -36.81 13.56
CA SER A 382 46.38 -37.08 12.09
C SER A 382 45.23 -36.48 11.26
N ALA A 383 44.39 -35.66 11.88
CA ALA A 383 43.10 -35.25 11.33
C ALA A 383 43.16 -34.28 10.13
N HIS A 384 44.28 -33.58 9.86
CA HIS A 384 44.30 -32.56 8.82
C HIS A 384 44.04 -33.10 7.39
N ASP A 385 44.53 -34.31 7.06
CA ASP A 385 44.33 -34.95 5.75
C ASP A 385 43.02 -35.74 5.63
N ASN A 386 42.49 -36.28 6.75
CA ASN A 386 41.16 -36.92 6.78
C ASN A 386 40.02 -35.88 6.74
N ASN A 387 40.27 -34.66 7.25
CA ASN A 387 39.29 -33.57 7.32
C ASN A 387 38.79 -33.07 5.94
N MET A 388 39.59 -33.16 4.87
CA MET A 388 39.12 -32.71 3.53
C MET A 388 37.99 -33.58 2.97
N ARG A 389 38.05 -34.90 3.20
CA ARG A 389 37.02 -35.83 2.74
C ARG A 389 35.74 -35.68 3.56
N ASP A 390 35.87 -35.47 4.87
CA ASP A 390 34.73 -35.29 5.78
C ASP A 390 34.06 -33.92 5.62
N ARG A 391 34.84 -32.85 5.35
CA ARG A 391 34.32 -31.52 4.96
C ARG A 391 33.48 -31.56 3.69
N LYS A 392 33.97 -32.26 2.66
CA LYS A 392 33.25 -32.41 1.38
C LYS A 392 31.96 -33.22 1.57
N LYS A 393 32.02 -34.29 2.37
CA LYS A 393 30.85 -35.13 2.69
C LYS A 393 29.80 -34.36 3.52
N LEU A 394 30.22 -33.50 4.44
CA LEU A 394 29.33 -32.61 5.19
C LEU A 394 28.62 -31.62 4.26
N LEU A 395 29.34 -31.00 3.33
CA LEU A 395 28.75 -30.07 2.35
C LEU A 395 27.75 -30.79 1.41
N GLU A 396 28.09 -31.98 0.92
CA GLU A 396 27.17 -32.78 0.09
C GLU A 396 25.88 -33.14 0.86
N GLN A 397 25.97 -33.50 2.14
CA GLN A 397 24.81 -33.74 2.98
C GLN A 397 23.99 -32.47 3.22
N LEU A 398 24.65 -31.33 3.48
CA LEU A 398 23.99 -30.04 3.62
C LEU A 398 23.23 -29.63 2.35
N ASP A 399 23.82 -29.85 1.16
CA ASP A 399 23.18 -29.58 -0.12
C ASP A 399 21.93 -30.47 -0.34
N GLU A 400 22.04 -31.78 -0.06
CA GLU A 400 20.89 -32.71 -0.16
C GLU A 400 19.74 -32.30 0.77
N MET A 401 20.06 -31.96 2.02
CA MET A 401 19.08 -31.54 3.02
C MET A 401 18.48 -30.19 2.70
N THR A 402 19.27 -29.26 2.16
CA THR A 402 18.81 -27.96 1.67
C THR A 402 17.80 -28.15 0.55
N LEU A 403 18.09 -29.02 -0.40
CA LEU A 403 17.17 -29.33 -1.50
C LEU A 403 15.87 -29.98 -1.00
N ALA A 404 15.95 -30.89 -0.02
CA ALA A 404 14.77 -31.50 0.60
C ALA A 404 13.91 -30.48 1.38
N ALA A 405 14.55 -29.66 2.21
CA ALA A 405 13.88 -28.61 2.99
C ALA A 405 13.26 -27.54 2.08
N ALA A 406 13.96 -27.15 1.01
CA ALA A 406 13.47 -26.21 0.01
C ALA A 406 12.23 -26.75 -0.72
N ARG A 407 12.18 -28.05 -1.05
CA ARG A 407 10.97 -28.69 -1.60
C ARG A 407 9.80 -28.68 -0.60
N MET A 408 10.06 -28.97 0.67
CA MET A 408 9.04 -28.92 1.72
C MET A 408 8.47 -27.51 1.91
N GLU A 409 9.30 -26.48 1.74
CA GLU A 409 8.91 -25.06 1.80
C GLU A 409 8.45 -24.49 0.45
N LYS A 410 8.31 -25.32 -0.59
CA LYS A 410 7.91 -24.95 -1.97
C LYS A 410 8.82 -23.89 -2.62
N LYS A 411 10.14 -24.09 -2.50
CA LYS A 411 11.21 -23.20 -3.01
C LYS A 411 12.11 -23.95 -3.99
N GLU A 412 11.76 -23.91 -5.27
CA GLU A 412 12.50 -24.67 -6.30
C GLU A 412 13.82 -24.02 -6.72
N ASN A 413 14.09 -22.78 -6.28
CA ASN A 413 15.27 -21.99 -6.65
C ASN A 413 16.47 -22.14 -5.70
N ILE A 414 16.36 -22.96 -4.65
CA ILE A 414 17.45 -23.21 -3.69
C ILE A 414 17.91 -24.65 -3.90
N THR A 415 19.18 -24.83 -4.31
CA THR A 415 19.71 -26.14 -4.68
C THR A 415 20.94 -26.55 -3.87
N LYS A 416 21.65 -25.58 -3.29
CA LYS A 416 22.85 -25.77 -2.48
C LYS A 416 22.75 -25.02 -1.15
N PHE A 417 23.44 -25.50 -0.13
CA PHE A 417 23.53 -24.87 1.18
C PHE A 417 24.18 -23.48 1.13
N THR A 418 25.18 -23.32 0.26
CA THR A 418 25.84 -22.02 0.01
C THR A 418 24.92 -21.01 -0.68
N ASP A 419 23.81 -21.46 -1.29
CA ASP A 419 22.78 -20.53 -1.76
C ASP A 419 22.14 -19.80 -0.57
N VAL A 420 22.09 -20.45 0.60
CA VAL A 420 21.37 -20.01 1.79
C VAL A 420 22.25 -19.21 2.75
N MET A 421 23.54 -19.51 2.82
CA MET A 421 24.44 -18.91 3.80
C MET A 421 25.90 -18.85 3.31
N GLU A 422 26.68 -17.95 3.89
CA GLU A 422 28.14 -17.88 3.71
C GLU A 422 28.81 -18.99 4.51
N TYR A 423 29.22 -20.05 3.80
CA TYR A 423 29.91 -21.21 4.37
C TYR A 423 31.16 -21.52 3.55
N ASP A 424 32.31 -21.54 4.23
CA ASP A 424 33.58 -21.96 3.66
C ASP A 424 34.05 -23.25 4.37
N PRO A 425 34.06 -24.41 3.69
CA PRO A 425 34.49 -25.68 4.29
C PRO A 425 35.87 -25.63 4.96
N ASP A 426 36.76 -24.75 4.51
CA ASP A 426 38.14 -24.69 5.01
C ASP A 426 38.29 -23.87 6.29
N THR A 427 37.47 -22.82 6.45
CA THR A 427 37.55 -21.89 7.59
C THR A 427 36.36 -21.99 8.56
N SER A 428 35.23 -22.55 8.12
CA SER A 428 33.96 -22.62 8.87
C SER A 428 33.73 -23.95 9.60
N SER A 429 34.70 -24.88 9.57
CA SER A 429 34.66 -26.15 10.31
C SER A 429 35.87 -26.29 11.23
N CYS A 430 35.63 -26.38 12.54
CA CYS A 430 36.64 -26.51 13.59
C CYS A 430 36.53 -27.86 14.30
N TYR A 431 37.66 -28.48 14.60
CA TYR A 431 37.76 -29.76 15.30
C TYR A 431 38.49 -29.54 16.62
N ILE A 432 37.79 -29.77 17.73
CA ILE A 432 38.29 -29.51 19.09
C ILE A 432 38.47 -30.86 19.80
N PRO A 433 39.67 -31.14 20.36
CA PRO A 433 39.93 -32.39 21.08
C PRO A 433 39.14 -32.43 22.39
N GLY A 434 39.08 -33.57 23.08
CA GLY A 434 38.35 -33.66 24.36
C GLY A 434 38.98 -32.80 25.46
N LEU A 435 38.16 -32.18 26.33
CA LEU A 435 38.61 -31.31 27.44
C LEU A 435 39.52 -32.05 28.44
N TRP A 436 39.35 -33.36 28.61
CA TRP A 436 40.09 -34.18 29.57
C TRP A 436 40.96 -35.23 28.84
N HIS A 437 42.21 -35.42 29.26
CA HIS A 437 43.04 -36.56 28.83
C HIS A 437 42.68 -37.83 29.62
N GLY A 438 41.44 -38.31 29.44
CA GLY A 438 40.93 -39.51 30.13
C GLY A 438 39.57 -39.29 30.78
N THR A 439 39.18 -40.20 31.67
CA THR A 439 37.87 -40.13 32.35
C THR A 439 37.99 -39.35 33.67
N PRO A 440 37.22 -38.26 33.88
CA PRO A 440 37.14 -37.54 35.16
C PRO A 440 36.80 -38.47 36.35
N PRO A 441 37.14 -38.15 37.62
CA PRO A 441 37.51 -36.81 38.12
C PRO A 441 39.01 -36.52 38.22
N MET A 442 39.90 -37.51 38.05
CA MET A 442 41.36 -37.34 38.19
C MET A 442 42.09 -37.10 36.85
N ALA A 443 41.35 -36.98 35.74
CA ALA A 443 41.93 -36.71 34.43
C ALA A 443 42.47 -35.27 34.36
N PRO A 444 43.69 -35.05 33.83
CA PRO A 444 44.21 -33.69 33.63
C PRO A 444 43.48 -33.00 32.47
N VAL A 445 43.42 -31.66 32.52
CA VAL A 445 42.87 -30.83 31.44
C VAL A 445 43.78 -30.95 30.21
N ASN A 446 43.17 -31.14 29.04
CA ASN A 446 43.88 -31.21 27.76
C ASN A 446 44.30 -29.80 27.30
N ALA A 447 45.60 -29.56 27.18
CA ALA A 447 46.13 -28.28 26.69
C ALA A 447 45.70 -28.00 25.24
N GLY A 448 45.61 -29.04 24.40
CA GLY A 448 45.16 -28.96 23.01
C GLY A 448 43.70 -28.48 22.88
N TYR A 449 42.85 -28.69 23.89
CA TYR A 449 41.51 -28.10 23.91
C TYR A 449 41.58 -26.57 23.98
N SER A 450 42.40 -26.05 24.90
CA SER A 450 42.55 -24.60 25.08
C SER A 450 43.18 -23.94 23.85
N GLU A 451 44.16 -24.59 23.22
CA GLU A 451 44.79 -24.11 21.99
C GLU A 451 43.78 -24.06 20.82
N ALA A 452 43.02 -25.15 20.60
CA ALA A 452 42.01 -25.20 19.56
C ALA A 452 40.88 -24.18 19.76
N VAL A 453 40.41 -24.00 21.01
CA VAL A 453 39.41 -22.95 21.34
C VAL A 453 39.97 -21.55 21.11
N TYR A 454 41.25 -21.32 21.43
CA TYR A 454 41.89 -20.03 21.19
C TYR A 454 42.03 -19.73 19.70
N ASP A 455 42.41 -20.72 18.88
CA ASP A 455 42.48 -20.55 17.44
C ASP A 455 41.10 -20.32 16.82
N PHE A 456 40.08 -21.03 17.29
CA PHE A 456 38.70 -20.77 16.88
C PHE A 456 38.24 -19.36 17.26
N LYS A 457 38.58 -18.89 18.46
CA LYS A 457 38.31 -17.50 18.89
C LYS A 457 38.94 -16.49 17.93
N LYS A 458 40.17 -16.72 17.46
CA LYS A 458 40.81 -15.81 16.47
C LYS A 458 40.05 -15.76 15.16
N THR A 459 39.55 -16.90 14.67
CA THR A 459 38.73 -16.95 13.45
C THR A 459 37.45 -16.14 13.65
N LEU A 460 36.75 -16.34 14.76
CA LEU A 460 35.52 -15.60 15.09
C LEU A 460 35.75 -14.08 15.17
N MET A 461 36.89 -13.64 15.72
CA MET A 461 37.27 -12.22 15.73
C MET A 461 37.52 -11.65 14.33
N LYS A 462 37.97 -12.47 13.35
CA LYS A 462 38.08 -12.03 11.95
C LYS A 462 36.70 -11.87 11.31
N ASP A 463 35.77 -12.78 11.60
CA ASP A 463 34.41 -12.73 11.04
C ASP A 463 33.64 -11.50 11.51
N PHE A 464 33.87 -11.05 12.75
CA PHE A 464 33.31 -9.79 13.24
C PHE A 464 33.69 -8.58 12.39
N ARG A 465 34.86 -8.61 11.72
CA ARG A 465 35.33 -7.53 10.84
C ARG A 465 34.69 -7.57 9.45
N THR A 466 34.31 -8.76 8.97
CA THR A 466 33.70 -8.99 7.65
C THR A 466 32.19 -8.81 7.68
N CYS A 467 31.54 -8.98 8.84
CA CYS A 467 30.12 -8.70 9.04
C CYS A 467 29.78 -7.25 8.65
N GLN A 468 29.01 -7.07 7.57
CA GLN A 468 28.73 -5.75 6.97
C GLN A 468 27.74 -4.88 7.77
N ARG A 469 26.87 -5.48 8.60
CA ARG A 469 25.82 -4.75 9.33
C ARG A 469 26.36 -4.03 10.55
N ASN A 470 25.83 -2.85 10.86
CA ASN A 470 26.10 -2.08 12.08
C ASN A 470 24.79 -1.95 12.89
N ASP A 471 24.23 -3.08 13.33
CA ASP A 471 22.96 -3.09 14.08
C ASP A 471 23.19 -2.53 15.51
N ASP A 472 22.29 -1.66 15.98
CA ASP A 472 22.28 -1.14 17.36
C ASP A 472 21.29 -1.92 18.23
N LEU A 473 21.28 -1.63 19.55
CA LEU A 473 20.35 -2.24 20.51
C LEU A 473 18.87 -2.00 20.17
N THR A 474 18.54 -0.86 19.56
CA THR A 474 17.16 -0.53 19.19
C THR A 474 16.69 -1.41 18.04
N HIS A 475 17.53 -1.60 17.03
CA HIS A 475 17.29 -2.49 15.91
C HIS A 475 17.16 -3.93 16.41
N PHE A 476 18.06 -4.40 17.28
CA PHE A 476 17.99 -5.73 17.88
C PHE A 476 16.69 -5.97 18.66
N LEU A 477 16.23 -4.99 19.45
CA LEU A 477 14.97 -5.05 20.18
C LEU A 477 13.77 -5.20 19.22
N LYS A 478 13.65 -4.30 18.24
CA LYS A 478 12.55 -4.35 17.25
C LYS A 478 12.56 -5.65 16.47
N TRP A 479 13.76 -6.10 16.10
CA TRP A 479 13.97 -7.36 15.40
C TRP A 479 13.52 -8.55 16.26
N THR A 480 13.89 -8.59 17.54
CA THR A 480 13.49 -9.65 18.48
C THR A 480 11.98 -9.75 18.63
N GLN A 481 11.29 -8.61 18.79
CA GLN A 481 9.82 -8.57 18.88
C GLN A 481 9.17 -9.08 17.59
N SER A 482 9.61 -8.57 16.43
CA SER A 482 9.05 -8.96 15.13
C SER A 482 9.28 -10.44 14.81
N LEU A 483 10.49 -10.94 15.10
CA LEU A 483 10.85 -12.33 14.87
C LEU A 483 10.06 -13.26 15.79
N TRP A 484 9.92 -12.94 17.08
CA TRP A 484 9.15 -13.77 18.00
C TRP A 484 7.66 -13.80 17.69
N GLU A 485 7.04 -12.65 17.38
CA GLU A 485 5.65 -12.62 16.92
C GLU A 485 5.48 -13.56 15.73
N SER A 486 6.35 -13.46 14.72
CA SER A 486 6.33 -14.32 13.53
C SER A 486 6.41 -15.82 13.87
N VAL A 487 7.32 -16.21 14.78
CA VAL A 487 7.48 -17.60 15.23
C VAL A 487 6.21 -18.13 15.93
N LYS A 488 5.45 -17.29 16.65
CA LYS A 488 4.18 -17.69 17.28
C LYS A 488 3.07 -18.01 16.26
N PHE A 489 2.99 -17.25 15.16
CA PHE A 489 1.95 -17.42 14.13
C PHE A 489 2.11 -18.67 13.26
N GLU A 490 3.28 -19.31 13.25
CA GLU A 490 3.54 -20.38 12.28
C GLU A 490 2.98 -21.76 12.66
N LYS A 491 2.28 -22.38 11.69
CA LYS A 491 2.78 -23.62 11.06
C LYS A 491 3.44 -23.17 9.75
N PHE A 492 4.77 -23.17 9.60
CA PHE A 492 5.33 -23.30 8.24
C PHE A 492 4.89 -22.27 7.18
N ILE A 493 5.46 -21.04 7.11
CA ILE A 493 5.51 -20.11 5.93
C ILE A 493 4.91 -18.68 6.18
N PHE A 494 5.84 -17.73 6.45
CA PHE A 494 5.87 -16.26 6.19
C PHE A 494 5.09 -15.24 7.05
N SER A 495 5.84 -14.34 7.71
CA SER A 495 5.40 -12.96 8.03
C SER A 495 6.49 -11.87 7.98
N PHE A 496 7.79 -12.17 7.86
CA PHE A 496 8.82 -11.12 7.90
C PHE A 496 9.14 -10.48 6.53
N ARG A 497 9.08 -11.25 5.43
CA ARG A 497 9.34 -10.73 4.07
C ARG A 497 8.27 -9.73 3.62
N ASN A 498 7.04 -9.83 4.13
CA ASN A 498 5.93 -8.99 3.70
C ASN A 498 6.08 -7.53 4.14
N SER A 499 6.71 -7.23 5.28
CA SER A 499 6.91 -5.84 5.71
C SER A 499 7.98 -5.12 4.88
N LEU A 500 9.13 -5.76 4.63
CA LEU A 500 10.19 -5.20 3.78
C LEU A 500 9.79 -5.16 2.29
N VAL A 501 9.10 -6.19 1.80
CA VAL A 501 8.53 -6.17 0.43
C VAL A 501 7.45 -5.09 0.33
N ALA A 502 6.58 -4.93 1.32
CA ALA A 502 5.54 -3.89 1.31
C ALA A 502 6.15 -2.48 1.30
N ASP A 503 7.20 -2.22 2.10
CA ASP A 503 7.90 -0.93 2.08
C ASP A 503 8.59 -0.68 0.73
N ALA A 504 9.36 -1.66 0.22
CA ALA A 504 10.01 -1.55 -1.08
C ALA A 504 8.99 -1.40 -2.24
N TYR A 505 7.84 -2.06 -2.13
CA TYR A 505 6.76 -2.00 -3.12
C TYR A 505 6.04 -0.65 -3.08
N SER A 506 5.79 -0.12 -1.88
CA SER A 506 5.22 1.21 -1.67
C SER A 506 6.08 2.30 -2.31
N ARG A 507 7.41 2.23 -2.14
CA ARG A 507 8.36 3.15 -2.79
C ARG A 507 8.31 3.07 -4.31
N LEU A 508 8.30 1.85 -4.87
CA LEU A 508 8.17 1.65 -6.32
C LEU A 508 6.86 2.24 -6.85
N CYS A 509 5.74 2.02 -6.14
CA CYS A 509 4.45 2.60 -6.52
C CYS A 509 4.48 4.13 -6.53
N SER A 510 5.09 4.75 -5.51
CA SER A 510 5.17 6.21 -5.39
C SER A 510 5.94 6.84 -6.56
N GLU A 511 7.09 6.27 -6.92
CA GLU A 511 7.90 6.75 -8.05
C GLU A 511 7.17 6.57 -9.40
N TYR A 512 6.58 5.39 -9.60
CA TYR A 512 5.83 5.08 -10.83
C TYR A 512 4.65 6.03 -11.04
N ASN A 513 3.86 6.29 -10.00
CA ASN A 513 2.72 7.21 -10.06
C ASN A 513 3.16 8.65 -10.43
N GLY A 514 4.40 9.03 -10.08
CA GLY A 514 4.99 10.30 -10.49
C GLY A 514 5.30 10.33 -11.99
N TRP A 515 5.87 9.27 -12.54
CA TRP A 515 6.19 9.17 -13.98
C TRP A 515 4.92 9.07 -14.84
N GLU A 516 3.93 8.29 -14.40
CA GLU A 516 2.63 8.17 -15.05
C GLU A 516 1.94 9.54 -15.17
N TRP A 517 1.95 10.32 -14.08
CA TRP A 517 1.36 11.64 -14.07
C TRP A 517 2.08 12.63 -15.00
N ALA A 518 3.42 12.63 -15.01
CA ALA A 518 4.20 13.46 -15.92
C ALA A 518 3.83 13.18 -17.39
N PHE A 519 3.68 11.90 -17.74
CA PHE A 519 3.24 11.47 -19.06
C PHE A 519 1.82 11.97 -19.41
N GLN A 520 0.85 11.76 -18.52
CA GLN A 520 -0.53 12.20 -18.74
C GLN A 520 -0.64 13.72 -18.90
N LYS A 521 0.10 14.48 -18.09
CA LYS A 521 0.13 15.94 -18.14
C LYS A 521 0.67 16.46 -19.47
N GLU A 522 1.79 15.91 -19.94
CA GLU A 522 2.38 16.30 -21.23
C GLU A 522 1.45 15.95 -22.41
N MET A 523 0.82 14.77 -22.38
CA MET A 523 -0.15 14.37 -23.40
C MET A 523 -1.39 15.26 -23.42
N TYR A 524 -1.90 15.67 -22.25
CA TYR A 524 -3.03 16.61 -22.19
C TYR A 524 -2.67 17.99 -22.76
N LYS A 525 -1.50 18.53 -22.37
CA LYS A 525 -1.01 19.82 -22.88
C LYS A 525 -0.84 19.80 -24.41
N TRP A 526 -0.28 18.71 -24.93
CA TRP A 526 -0.15 18.50 -26.38
C TRP A 526 -1.52 18.42 -27.06
N MET A 527 -2.47 17.65 -26.51
CA MET A 527 -3.82 17.50 -27.04
C MET A 527 -4.58 18.82 -27.12
N VAL A 528 -4.49 19.67 -26.09
CA VAL A 528 -5.08 21.02 -26.10
C VAL A 528 -4.48 21.87 -27.23
N GLY A 529 -3.15 21.78 -27.44
CA GLY A 529 -2.48 22.44 -28.56
C GLY A 529 -2.94 21.92 -29.92
N ALA A 530 -3.08 20.60 -30.07
CA ALA A 530 -3.57 19.96 -31.31
C ALA A 530 -5.02 20.34 -31.62
N GLU A 531 -5.93 20.33 -30.64
CA GLU A 531 -7.30 20.81 -30.79
C GLU A 531 -7.37 22.29 -31.19
N THR A 532 -6.47 23.11 -30.64
CA THR A 532 -6.36 24.54 -30.98
C THR A 532 -5.88 24.73 -32.42
N LYS A 533 -4.81 24.02 -32.83
CA LYS A 533 -4.32 24.00 -34.21
C LYS A 533 -5.43 23.63 -35.18
N MET A 534 -6.16 22.55 -34.91
CA MET A 534 -7.29 22.13 -35.76
C MET A 534 -8.41 23.16 -35.84
N SER A 535 -8.71 23.82 -34.72
CA SER A 535 -9.73 24.87 -34.66
C SER A 535 -9.35 26.10 -35.49
N ASN A 536 -8.05 26.36 -35.69
CA ASN A 536 -7.54 27.49 -36.47
C ASN A 536 -7.37 27.21 -37.97
N ILE A 537 -7.48 25.95 -38.43
CA ILE A 537 -7.36 25.60 -39.86
C ILE A 537 -8.34 26.42 -40.73
N GLY A 538 -7.80 27.00 -41.81
CA GLY A 538 -8.49 27.94 -42.72
C GLY A 538 -8.40 29.41 -42.30
N MET A 539 -7.35 29.82 -41.59
CA MET A 539 -7.04 31.21 -41.18
C MET A 539 -6.05 31.93 -42.12
N THR A 540 -5.07 31.20 -42.65
CA THR A 540 -3.82 31.80 -43.15
C THR A 540 -3.57 31.61 -44.66
N ASP A 541 -4.22 30.64 -45.30
CA ASP A 541 -4.00 30.37 -46.73
C ASP A 541 -5.23 30.67 -47.58
N GLN A 542 -5.05 31.52 -48.60
CA GLN A 542 -6.01 31.67 -49.71
C GLN A 542 -6.19 30.38 -50.54
N TYR A 543 -5.35 29.36 -50.30
CA TYR A 543 -5.45 28.01 -50.85
C TYR A 543 -4.82 27.00 -49.88
N PRO A 544 -5.59 26.19 -49.12
CA PRO A 544 -5.00 25.20 -48.23
C PRO A 544 -4.34 24.10 -49.07
N GLN A 545 -3.00 23.99 -49.05
CA GLN A 545 -2.29 22.87 -49.69
C GLN A 545 -2.61 21.50 -49.06
N LYS A 546 -3.19 21.48 -47.85
CA LYS A 546 -3.56 20.26 -47.11
C LYS A 546 -5.02 20.31 -46.63
N SER A 547 -5.75 19.22 -46.78
CA SER A 547 -7.10 19.10 -46.22
C SER A 547 -7.05 18.97 -44.69
N ILE A 548 -8.15 19.28 -44.00
CA ILE A 548 -8.25 19.07 -42.55
C ILE A 548 -7.97 17.61 -42.13
N ARG A 549 -8.28 16.66 -43.02
CA ARG A 549 -7.97 15.23 -42.82
C ARG A 549 -6.50 14.91 -42.99
N ASP A 550 -5.75 15.69 -43.78
CA ASP A 550 -4.31 15.52 -43.89
C ASP A 550 -3.61 16.08 -42.64
N VAL A 551 -4.08 17.20 -42.09
CA VAL A 551 -3.60 17.71 -40.80
C VAL A 551 -3.92 16.74 -39.66
N LEU A 552 -5.08 16.09 -39.68
CA LEU A 552 -5.40 15.02 -38.74
C LEU A 552 -4.39 13.87 -38.82
N LYS A 553 -4.00 13.43 -40.03
CA LYS A 553 -2.98 12.38 -40.19
C LYS A 553 -1.63 12.80 -39.61
N ASP A 554 -1.21 14.04 -39.88
CA ASP A 554 0.04 14.60 -39.34
C ASP A 554 0.00 14.63 -37.80
N LEU A 555 -1.10 15.11 -37.21
CA LEU A 555 -1.30 15.13 -35.75
C LEU A 555 -1.40 13.72 -35.15
N MET A 556 -1.97 12.75 -35.86
CA MET A 556 -1.98 11.34 -35.43
C MET A 556 -0.58 10.73 -35.42
N LEU A 557 0.27 11.08 -36.39
CA LEU A 557 1.68 10.66 -36.42
C LEU A 557 2.45 11.29 -35.25
N GLU A 558 2.29 12.60 -35.03
CA GLU A 558 2.91 13.31 -33.91
C GLU A 558 2.44 12.74 -32.55
N ALA A 559 1.14 12.45 -32.41
CA ALA A 559 0.60 11.77 -31.23
C ALA A 559 1.30 10.43 -30.99
N SER A 560 1.42 9.61 -32.04
CA SER A 560 2.05 8.28 -31.96
C SER A 560 3.52 8.37 -31.52
N GLU A 561 4.27 9.35 -32.04
CA GLU A 561 5.66 9.60 -31.64
C GLU A 561 5.76 10.02 -30.17
N LYS A 562 4.92 10.98 -29.73
CA LYS A 562 4.87 11.45 -28.34
C LYS A 562 4.47 10.35 -27.36
N LEU A 563 3.46 9.55 -27.72
CA LEU A 563 3.01 8.38 -26.94
C LEU A 563 4.12 7.34 -26.79
N THR A 564 4.87 7.07 -27.87
CA THR A 564 5.98 6.12 -27.85
C THR A 564 7.16 6.63 -27.01
N LEU A 565 7.47 7.94 -27.11
CA LEU A 565 8.50 8.57 -26.29
C LEU A 565 8.16 8.50 -24.80
N GLY A 566 6.92 8.85 -24.42
CA GLY A 566 6.47 8.80 -23.03
C GLY A 566 6.46 7.37 -22.45
N GLU A 567 6.02 6.37 -23.23
CA GLU A 567 6.12 4.97 -22.82
C GLU A 567 7.59 4.57 -22.57
N LYS A 568 8.49 4.98 -23.46
CA LYS A 568 9.93 4.71 -23.34
C LYS A 568 10.55 5.39 -22.14
N GLU A 569 10.21 6.64 -21.84
CA GLU A 569 10.71 7.35 -20.65
C GLU A 569 10.29 6.64 -19.35
N ILE A 570 9.05 6.17 -19.26
CA ILE A 570 8.59 5.37 -18.11
C ILE A 570 9.38 4.05 -18.01
N GLN A 571 9.61 3.36 -19.14
CA GLN A 571 10.39 2.12 -19.17
C GLN A 571 11.87 2.35 -18.78
N ASP A 572 12.50 3.41 -19.27
CA ASP A 572 13.88 3.78 -18.95
C ASP A 572 14.00 4.15 -17.45
N ASN A 573 13.01 4.86 -16.89
CA ASN A 573 12.96 5.16 -15.46
C ASN A 573 12.78 3.90 -14.60
N LEU A 574 11.94 2.96 -15.03
CA LEU A 574 11.81 1.65 -14.39
C LEU A 574 13.15 0.90 -14.38
N VAL A 575 13.87 0.84 -15.52
CA VAL A 575 15.20 0.23 -15.60
C VAL A 575 16.17 0.88 -14.61
N LYS A 576 16.27 2.21 -14.62
CA LYS A 576 17.13 2.95 -13.68
C LYS A 576 16.75 2.75 -12.21
N TYR A 577 15.47 2.56 -11.89
CA TYR A 577 15.03 2.27 -10.54
C TYR A 577 15.55 0.91 -10.07
N PHE A 578 15.43 -0.12 -10.91
CA PHE A 578 15.90 -1.48 -10.61
C PHE A 578 17.44 -1.63 -10.65
N GLU A 579 18.16 -0.70 -11.26
CA GLU A 579 19.63 -0.64 -11.22
C GLU A 579 20.20 -0.09 -9.90
N LYS A 580 19.36 0.47 -9.01
CA LYS A 580 19.82 0.98 -7.70
C LYS A 580 20.16 -0.17 -6.76
N GLU A 581 21.37 -0.16 -6.20
CA GLU A 581 21.82 -1.17 -5.21
C GLU A 581 21.28 -0.94 -3.78
N ASP A 582 20.62 0.20 -3.51
CA ASP A 582 20.14 0.60 -2.17
C ASP A 582 18.62 0.37 -1.99
N GLY A 583 18.17 0.19 -0.74
CA GLY A 583 16.74 0.29 -0.37
C GLY A 583 15.86 -0.93 -0.65
N HIS A 584 16.43 -2.15 -0.69
CA HIS A 584 15.70 -3.41 -0.87
C HIS A 584 14.97 -3.57 -2.23
N VAL A 585 15.40 -2.84 -3.27
CA VAL A 585 14.80 -2.87 -4.62
C VAL A 585 14.74 -4.29 -5.22
N ASN A 586 15.77 -5.12 -4.95
CA ASN A 586 15.81 -6.53 -5.37
C ASN A 586 14.60 -7.36 -4.87
N LEU A 587 13.92 -6.94 -3.80
CA LEU A 587 12.75 -7.63 -3.26
C LEU A 587 11.49 -7.48 -4.14
N VAL A 588 11.45 -6.43 -4.97
CA VAL A 588 10.30 -6.07 -5.81
C VAL A 588 10.52 -6.29 -7.30
N GLU A 589 11.68 -6.82 -7.71
CA GLU A 589 12.02 -7.13 -9.11
C GLU A 589 10.94 -7.97 -9.81
N LYS A 590 10.32 -8.92 -9.09
CA LYS A 590 9.25 -9.77 -9.62
C LYS A 590 8.01 -9.00 -10.12
N TYR A 591 7.80 -7.76 -9.67
CA TYR A 591 6.68 -6.90 -10.09
C TYR A 591 7.03 -6.03 -11.29
N ARG A 592 8.28 -6.03 -11.75
CA ARG A 592 8.75 -5.20 -12.86
C ARG A 592 7.89 -5.37 -14.12
N GLU A 593 7.56 -6.61 -14.48
CA GLU A 593 6.74 -6.90 -15.65
C GLU A 593 5.30 -6.35 -15.52
N ASP A 594 4.72 -6.36 -14.30
CA ASP A 594 3.39 -5.81 -14.05
C ASP A 594 3.37 -4.28 -14.30
N PHE A 595 4.41 -3.55 -13.85
CA PHE A 595 4.55 -2.10 -14.11
C PHE A 595 4.83 -1.77 -15.58
N VAL A 596 5.59 -2.61 -16.27
CA VAL A 596 5.81 -2.48 -17.72
C VAL A 596 4.50 -2.72 -18.50
N SER A 597 3.70 -3.70 -18.11
CA SER A 597 2.38 -3.94 -18.72
C SER A 597 1.43 -2.77 -18.46
N SER A 598 1.44 -2.24 -17.23
CA SER A 598 0.66 -1.07 -16.85
C SER A 598 1.01 0.16 -17.70
N ALA A 599 2.31 0.41 -17.98
CA ALA A 599 2.72 1.52 -18.84
C ALA A 599 2.21 1.38 -20.29
N LYS A 600 2.24 0.16 -20.84
CA LYS A 600 1.70 -0.16 -22.18
C LYS A 600 0.19 0.00 -22.24
N THR A 601 -0.52 -0.36 -21.17
CA THR A 601 -1.97 -0.20 -21.07
C THR A 601 -2.35 1.27 -20.97
N GLN A 602 -1.65 2.04 -20.14
CA GLN A 602 -1.82 3.50 -20.02
C GLN A 602 -1.61 4.21 -21.36
N ARG A 603 -0.58 3.82 -22.13
CA ARG A 603 -0.38 4.33 -23.50
C ARG A 603 -1.59 4.06 -24.39
N ARG A 604 -2.07 2.82 -24.44
CA ARG A 604 -3.20 2.40 -25.30
C ARG A 604 -4.48 3.16 -24.96
N GLU A 605 -4.77 3.33 -23.67
CA GLU A 605 -5.93 4.10 -23.22
C GLU A 605 -5.83 5.59 -23.59
N THR A 606 -4.63 6.16 -23.44
CA THR A 606 -4.34 7.56 -23.83
C THR A 606 -4.46 7.73 -25.35
N GLU A 607 -3.94 6.79 -26.13
CA GLU A 607 -4.00 6.79 -27.60
C GLU A 607 -5.46 6.77 -28.10
N ASN A 608 -6.29 5.88 -27.54
CA ASN A 608 -7.71 5.81 -27.87
C ASN A 608 -8.44 7.12 -27.54
N THR A 609 -8.13 7.71 -26.38
CA THR A 609 -8.73 8.98 -25.94
C THR A 609 -8.36 10.13 -26.88
N VAL A 610 -7.07 10.25 -27.22
CA VAL A 610 -6.56 11.27 -28.15
C VAL A 610 -7.18 11.10 -29.53
N LYS A 611 -7.20 9.86 -30.07
CA LYS A 611 -7.79 9.56 -31.38
C LYS A 611 -9.26 9.94 -31.45
N ASN A 612 -10.06 9.55 -30.46
CA ASN A 612 -11.49 9.84 -30.44
C ASN A 612 -11.76 11.34 -30.34
N LYS A 613 -11.01 12.07 -29.50
CA LYS A 613 -11.16 13.53 -29.37
C LYS A 613 -10.76 14.27 -30.64
N LEU A 614 -9.60 13.95 -31.23
CA LEU A 614 -9.14 14.63 -32.43
C LEU A 614 -10.04 14.34 -33.63
N GLN A 615 -10.49 13.09 -33.79
CA GLN A 615 -11.47 12.72 -34.82
C GLN A 615 -12.78 13.49 -34.65
N GLY A 616 -13.31 13.56 -33.42
CA GLY A 616 -14.52 14.33 -33.11
C GLY A 616 -14.36 15.83 -33.39
N ALA A 617 -13.20 16.42 -33.08
CA ALA A 617 -12.93 17.83 -33.36
C ALA A 617 -12.88 18.12 -34.88
N VAL A 618 -12.26 17.24 -35.67
CA VAL A 618 -12.23 17.37 -37.14
C VAL A 618 -13.62 17.30 -37.74
N GLU A 619 -14.43 16.34 -37.29
CA GLU A 619 -15.80 16.15 -37.76
C GLU A 619 -16.70 17.36 -37.43
N ILE A 620 -16.58 17.91 -36.21
CA ILE A 620 -17.26 19.15 -35.81
C ILE A 620 -16.81 20.31 -36.71
N LYS A 621 -15.51 20.40 -37.01
CA LYS A 621 -14.96 21.47 -37.85
C LYS A 621 -15.39 21.35 -39.31
N GLU A 622 -15.44 20.15 -39.88
CA GLU A 622 -16.00 19.89 -41.22
C GLU A 622 -17.46 20.37 -41.29
N GLY A 623 -18.28 20.02 -40.28
CA GLY A 623 -19.66 20.51 -40.17
C GLY A 623 -19.79 22.03 -40.05
N MET A 624 -18.91 22.69 -39.27
CA MET A 624 -18.91 24.15 -39.15
C MET A 624 -18.38 24.89 -40.39
N THR A 625 -17.56 24.25 -41.22
CA THR A 625 -16.97 24.88 -42.41
C THR A 625 -18.03 25.21 -43.46
N GLU A 626 -19.03 24.34 -43.65
CA GLU A 626 -20.16 24.60 -44.55
C GLU A 626 -20.96 25.84 -44.10
N LEU A 627 -21.24 25.95 -42.79
CA LEU A 627 -21.92 27.10 -42.20
C LEU A 627 -21.12 28.40 -42.35
N ASN A 628 -19.81 28.36 -42.09
CA ASN A 628 -18.94 29.53 -42.19
C ASN A 628 -18.81 30.03 -43.64
N ASN A 629 -18.77 29.12 -44.63
CA ASN A 629 -18.77 29.49 -46.04
C ASN A 629 -20.07 30.21 -46.45
N ILE A 630 -21.22 29.75 -45.94
CA ILE A 630 -22.52 30.41 -46.16
C ILE A 630 -22.51 31.81 -45.53
N LYS A 631 -22.05 31.95 -44.28
CA LYS A 631 -21.98 33.25 -43.58
C LYS A 631 -21.03 34.23 -44.28
N SER A 632 -19.85 33.78 -44.70
CA SER A 632 -18.81 34.62 -45.34
C SER A 632 -19.23 35.09 -46.75
N SER A 633 -19.84 34.22 -47.56
CA SER A 633 -20.36 34.61 -48.89
C SER A 633 -21.48 35.65 -48.81
N GLN A 634 -22.32 35.57 -47.78
CA GLN A 634 -23.38 36.55 -47.53
C GLN A 634 -22.83 37.88 -47.00
N ALA A 635 -21.87 37.83 -46.07
CA ALA A 635 -21.19 39.01 -45.53
C ALA A 635 -20.47 39.81 -46.63
N SER A 636 -19.69 39.15 -47.48
CA SER A 636 -18.97 39.80 -48.60
C SER A 636 -19.92 40.44 -49.62
N THR A 637 -21.08 39.84 -49.88
CA THR A 637 -22.11 40.41 -50.75
C THR A 637 -22.68 41.72 -50.19
N ILE A 638 -22.96 41.76 -48.89
CA ILE A 638 -23.49 42.94 -48.21
C ILE A 638 -22.43 44.02 -48.06
N GLU A 639 -21.20 43.67 -47.71
CA GLU A 639 -20.08 44.61 -47.65
C GLU A 639 -19.90 45.38 -48.95
N LYS A 640 -19.93 44.68 -50.10
CA LYS A 640 -19.84 45.31 -51.41
C LYS A 640 -20.98 46.31 -51.64
N LYS A 641 -22.22 45.95 -51.29
CA LYS A 641 -23.39 46.84 -51.43
C LYS A 641 -23.33 48.05 -50.48
N VAL A 642 -22.78 47.88 -49.28
CA VAL A 642 -22.55 48.99 -48.34
C VAL A 642 -21.46 49.94 -48.85
N LEU A 643 -20.37 49.43 -49.44
CA LEU A 643 -19.34 50.24 -50.10
C LEU A 643 -19.87 51.01 -51.31
N ASP A 644 -20.65 50.34 -52.16
CA ASP A 644 -21.31 50.97 -53.31
C ASP A 644 -22.24 52.10 -52.85
N LEU A 645 -23.04 51.86 -51.79
CA LEU A 645 -23.90 52.87 -51.18
C LEU A 645 -23.11 54.06 -50.63
N LEU A 646 -21.98 53.79 -49.96
CA LEU A 646 -21.09 54.82 -49.41
C LEU A 646 -20.52 55.71 -50.52
N GLN A 647 -20.10 55.13 -51.65
CA GLN A 647 -19.61 55.88 -52.80
C GLN A 647 -20.72 56.74 -53.43
N ILE A 648 -21.93 56.20 -53.56
CA ILE A 648 -23.12 56.93 -54.05
C ILE A 648 -23.44 58.12 -53.13
N CYS A 649 -23.45 57.91 -51.81
CA CYS A 649 -23.75 58.95 -50.83
C CYS A 649 -22.67 60.05 -50.82
N ARG A 650 -21.38 59.70 -50.95
CA ARG A 650 -20.27 60.67 -51.02
C ARG A 650 -20.27 61.53 -52.30
N GLN A 651 -20.81 61.01 -53.41
CA GLN A 651 -20.95 61.76 -54.66
C GLN A 651 -22.09 62.78 -54.64
N LYS A 652 -23.09 62.62 -53.77
CA LYS A 652 -24.16 63.59 -53.54
C LYS A 652 -23.59 64.77 -52.69
N LYS A 653 -23.29 65.91 -53.32
CA LYS A 653 -22.57 67.10 -52.77
C LYS A 653 -23.20 67.85 -51.55
N TYR A 654 -24.10 67.25 -50.77
CA TYR A 654 -24.72 67.89 -49.59
C TYR A 654 -24.45 67.09 -48.31
N ASN A 655 -24.29 67.78 -47.16
CA ASN A 655 -24.21 67.14 -45.82
C ASN A 655 -25.54 66.42 -45.51
N LEU A 656 -25.60 65.11 -45.78
CA LEU A 656 -26.74 64.26 -45.45
C LEU A 656 -26.85 64.08 -43.92
N SER A 657 -28.07 64.15 -43.38
CA SER A 657 -28.33 63.85 -41.96
C SER A 657 -28.32 62.34 -41.70
N ASP A 658 -28.10 61.94 -40.45
CA ASP A 658 -28.10 60.52 -40.02
C ASP A 658 -29.41 59.78 -40.32
N GLU A 659 -30.55 60.50 -40.31
CA GLU A 659 -31.87 59.96 -40.67
C GLU A 659 -32.00 59.70 -42.17
N ALA A 660 -31.41 60.56 -43.00
CA ALA A 660 -31.37 60.36 -44.45
C ALA A 660 -30.45 59.19 -44.82
N LEU A 661 -29.28 59.07 -44.18
CA LEU A 661 -28.36 57.95 -44.34
C LEU A 661 -29.00 56.61 -43.94
N SER A 662 -29.76 56.59 -42.83
CA SER A 662 -30.52 55.40 -42.44
C SER A 662 -31.59 55.00 -43.44
N LYS A 663 -32.32 55.96 -44.02
CA LYS A 663 -33.32 55.66 -45.06
C LYS A 663 -32.69 55.03 -46.30
N GLU A 664 -31.57 55.58 -46.77
CA GLU A 664 -30.84 55.05 -47.93
C GLU A 664 -30.28 53.64 -47.64
N PHE A 665 -29.73 53.43 -46.44
CA PHE A 665 -29.30 52.10 -45.99
C PHE A 665 -30.46 51.10 -45.92
N GLU A 666 -31.62 51.48 -45.38
CA GLU A 666 -32.81 50.62 -45.29
C GLU A 666 -33.36 50.20 -46.66
N ILE A 667 -33.25 51.08 -47.66
CA ILE A 667 -33.63 50.77 -49.05
C ILE A 667 -32.65 49.75 -49.63
N MET A 668 -31.34 49.99 -49.50
CA MET A 668 -30.30 49.07 -49.94
C MET A 668 -30.43 47.70 -49.26
N TRP A 669 -30.65 47.69 -47.95
CA TRP A 669 -30.77 46.48 -47.14
C TRP A 669 -31.96 45.62 -47.57
N ARG A 670 -33.16 46.21 -47.71
CA ARG A 670 -34.36 45.47 -48.17
C ARG A 670 -34.19 44.91 -49.59
N LYS A 671 -33.59 45.69 -50.49
CA LYS A 671 -33.31 45.24 -51.86
C LYS A 671 -32.33 44.07 -51.87
N THR A 672 -31.21 44.20 -51.14
CA THR A 672 -30.18 43.17 -51.06
C THR A 672 -30.70 41.88 -50.43
N LEU A 673 -31.52 41.96 -49.37
CA LEU A 673 -32.19 40.79 -48.78
C LEU A 673 -33.10 40.04 -49.77
N SER A 674 -33.73 40.75 -50.71
CA SER A 674 -34.55 40.11 -51.75
C SER A 674 -33.74 39.47 -52.89
N GLU A 675 -32.49 39.88 -53.08
CA GLU A 675 -31.56 39.35 -54.10
C GLU A 675 -30.79 38.11 -53.61
N ILE A 676 -30.63 37.92 -52.29
CA ILE A 676 -29.88 36.80 -51.70
C ILE A 676 -30.77 35.55 -51.62
N HIS A 677 -30.31 34.44 -52.22
CA HIS A 677 -30.92 33.12 -52.00
C HIS A 677 -30.37 32.49 -50.70
N PHE A 678 -31.22 32.37 -49.68
CA PHE A 678 -30.86 31.74 -48.41
C PHE A 678 -31.06 30.23 -48.49
N LYS A 679 -29.95 29.48 -48.66
CA LYS A 679 -29.92 28.04 -48.47
C LYS A 679 -29.70 27.74 -46.98
N GLY A 680 -30.72 27.21 -46.29
CA GLY A 680 -30.60 26.78 -44.90
C GLY A 680 -29.79 25.50 -44.74
N LEU A 681 -29.40 25.18 -43.51
CA LEU A 681 -28.77 23.89 -43.18
C LEU A 681 -29.76 22.73 -43.39
N PRO A 682 -29.30 21.56 -43.86
CA PRO A 682 -30.16 20.40 -44.07
C PRO A 682 -30.66 19.86 -42.72
N LYS A 683 -31.97 19.57 -42.64
CA LYS A 683 -32.55 18.86 -41.49
C LYS A 683 -32.15 17.39 -41.52
N ARG A 684 -31.68 16.87 -40.39
CA ARG A 684 -31.34 15.45 -40.18
C ARG A 684 -32.42 14.73 -39.37
N ASP A 685 -32.55 13.43 -39.64
CA ASP A 685 -33.32 12.51 -38.81
C ASP A 685 -32.35 11.79 -37.86
N VAL A 686 -32.10 12.42 -36.72
CA VAL A 686 -31.14 11.93 -35.72
C VAL A 686 -31.55 10.57 -35.17
N ALA A 687 -32.86 10.27 -35.13
CA ALA A 687 -33.35 8.98 -34.67
C ALA A 687 -33.01 7.86 -35.65
N GLN A 688 -33.10 8.13 -36.96
CA GLN A 688 -32.70 7.18 -37.99
C GLN A 688 -31.18 6.98 -37.99
N ASP A 689 -30.39 8.04 -37.86
CA ASP A 689 -28.92 7.97 -37.78
C ASP A 689 -28.48 7.15 -36.55
N ALA A 690 -29.04 7.47 -35.37
CA ALA A 690 -28.78 6.74 -34.14
C ALA A 690 -29.17 5.25 -34.24
N PHE A 691 -30.27 4.94 -34.94
CA PHE A 691 -30.70 3.56 -35.17
C PHE A 691 -29.72 2.79 -36.08
N LEU A 692 -29.22 3.43 -37.15
CA LEU A 692 -28.22 2.82 -38.03
C LEU A 692 -26.91 2.54 -37.29
N MET A 693 -26.48 3.45 -36.41
CA MET A 693 -25.30 3.26 -35.57
C MET A 693 -25.45 2.15 -34.55
N LEU A 694 -26.60 2.12 -33.86
CA LEU A 694 -26.94 1.03 -32.94
C LEU A 694 -26.94 -0.32 -33.67
N ARG A 695 -27.54 -0.39 -34.86
CA ARG A 695 -27.57 -1.60 -35.68
C ARG A 695 -26.17 -2.02 -36.14
N SER A 696 -25.31 -1.06 -36.48
CA SER A 696 -23.91 -1.34 -36.83
C SER A 696 -23.12 -1.87 -35.63
N ASN A 697 -23.28 -1.28 -34.44
CA ASN A 697 -22.65 -1.75 -33.20
C ASN A 697 -23.09 -3.18 -32.83
N LEU A 698 -24.37 -3.52 -33.04
CA LEU A 698 -24.92 -4.85 -32.76
C LEU A 698 -24.73 -5.85 -33.91
N SER A 699 -24.14 -5.45 -35.04
CA SER A 699 -24.04 -6.29 -36.25
C SER A 699 -23.18 -7.54 -36.08
N THR A 700 -22.28 -7.56 -35.10
CA THR A 700 -21.40 -8.70 -34.76
C THR A 700 -22.08 -9.72 -33.84
N ARG A 701 -23.32 -9.47 -33.38
CA ARG A 701 -24.07 -10.34 -32.45
C ARG A 701 -24.96 -11.36 -33.18
N SER A 702 -25.55 -12.28 -32.41
CA SER A 702 -26.37 -13.40 -32.91
C SER A 702 -27.56 -12.94 -33.78
N SER A 703 -28.07 -13.83 -34.65
CA SER A 703 -29.26 -13.54 -35.47
C SER A 703 -30.51 -13.23 -34.64
N HIS A 704 -30.57 -13.76 -33.42
CA HIS A 704 -31.62 -13.47 -32.42
C HIS A 704 -31.62 -11.99 -32.00
N VAL A 705 -30.45 -11.41 -31.73
CA VAL A 705 -30.30 -9.97 -31.42
C VAL A 705 -30.81 -9.09 -32.55
N ASN A 706 -30.50 -9.45 -33.80
CA ASN A 706 -31.00 -8.71 -34.95
C ASN A 706 -32.52 -8.77 -35.10
N SER A 707 -33.17 -9.85 -34.65
CA SER A 707 -34.64 -9.97 -34.67
C SER A 707 -35.35 -9.05 -33.67
N LEU A 708 -34.72 -8.75 -32.52
CA LEU A 708 -35.24 -7.82 -31.50
C LEU A 708 -35.25 -6.35 -31.97
N LEU A 709 -34.44 -6.02 -32.98
CA LEU A 709 -34.40 -4.70 -33.60
C LEU A 709 -35.50 -4.52 -34.67
N VAL A 710 -36.08 -5.61 -35.18
CA VAL A 710 -37.10 -5.56 -36.24
C VAL A 710 -38.45 -5.15 -35.65
N GLY A 711 -38.97 -4.00 -36.10
CA GLY A 711 -40.28 -3.47 -35.67
C GLY A 711 -40.22 -2.48 -34.51
N THR A 712 -39.07 -2.30 -33.87
CA THR A 712 -38.88 -1.36 -32.75
C THR A 712 -38.52 0.04 -33.26
N ARG A 713 -39.38 1.03 -32.99
CA ARG A 713 -39.08 2.44 -33.28
C ARG A 713 -38.24 3.06 -32.14
N LEU A 714 -37.05 3.55 -32.45
CA LEU A 714 -36.10 4.08 -31.46
C LEU A 714 -36.71 5.23 -30.60
N LEU A 715 -37.58 6.05 -31.20
CA LEU A 715 -38.26 7.17 -30.53
C LEU A 715 -39.26 6.76 -29.44
N ASP A 716 -39.68 5.50 -29.42
CA ASP A 716 -40.59 4.96 -28.40
C ASP A 716 -39.83 4.39 -27.19
N CYS A 717 -38.53 4.11 -27.36
CA CYS A 717 -37.64 3.59 -26.32
C CYS A 717 -37.23 4.68 -25.32
N GLY A 718 -37.08 4.32 -24.04
CA GLY A 718 -36.55 5.21 -23.00
C GLY A 718 -37.50 6.31 -22.51
N ARG A 719 -38.83 6.15 -22.70
CA ARG A 719 -39.86 7.06 -22.17
C ARG A 719 -40.28 6.74 -20.73
N LYS A 720 -40.14 5.49 -20.30
CA LYS A 720 -40.39 5.01 -18.94
C LYS A 720 -39.06 4.68 -18.25
N ALA A 721 -39.06 4.55 -16.92
CA ALA A 721 -37.90 4.05 -16.18
C ALA A 721 -37.48 2.67 -16.71
N PHE A 722 -36.17 2.42 -16.76
CA PHE A 722 -35.64 1.13 -17.19
C PHE A 722 -35.85 0.11 -16.07
N VAL A 723 -36.48 -1.03 -16.39
CA VAL A 723 -36.72 -2.11 -15.43
C VAL A 723 -36.29 -3.42 -16.06
N VAL A 724 -35.46 -4.17 -15.35
CA VAL A 724 -35.07 -5.53 -15.73
C VAL A 724 -36.28 -6.47 -15.47
N GLU A 725 -36.92 -7.00 -16.52
CA GLU A 725 -38.09 -7.90 -16.42
C GLU A 725 -37.67 -9.35 -16.04
N SER A 726 -38.49 -10.03 -15.22
CA SER A 726 -38.10 -11.27 -14.53
C SER A 726 -38.55 -12.59 -15.15
N GLU A 727 -39.51 -12.62 -16.08
CA GLU A 727 -40.19 -13.89 -16.42
C GLU A 727 -39.94 -14.45 -17.84
N SER A 728 -39.59 -13.64 -18.84
CA SER A 728 -39.36 -14.12 -20.21
C SER A 728 -37.87 -14.39 -20.53
N TRP A 729 -36.95 -13.61 -19.96
CA TRP A 729 -35.50 -13.62 -20.26
C TRP A 729 -34.72 -14.84 -19.73
N TRP A 730 -35.36 -15.76 -18.98
CA TRP A 730 -34.67 -16.83 -18.25
C TRP A 730 -35.10 -18.26 -18.62
N GLN A 731 -35.91 -18.46 -19.67
CA GLN A 731 -36.25 -19.83 -20.11
C GLN A 731 -35.05 -20.60 -20.72
N GLN A 732 -34.03 -19.91 -21.24
CA GLN A 732 -32.84 -20.53 -21.84
C GLN A 732 -31.68 -20.82 -20.86
N THR A 733 -31.72 -20.31 -19.62
CA THR A 733 -30.66 -20.50 -18.60
C THR A 733 -30.98 -21.57 -17.56
N LYS A 734 -32.00 -22.42 -17.82
CA LYS A 734 -32.50 -23.47 -16.92
C LYS A 734 -31.47 -24.50 -16.43
N ASN A 735 -30.29 -24.59 -17.03
CA ASN A 735 -29.31 -25.63 -16.69
C ASN A 735 -28.17 -25.21 -15.75
N ILE A 736 -28.03 -23.93 -15.35
CA ILE A 736 -26.80 -23.47 -14.65
C ILE A 736 -27.03 -22.83 -13.26
N VAL A 737 -28.24 -22.39 -12.90
CA VAL A 737 -28.44 -21.70 -11.60
C VAL A 737 -29.57 -22.33 -10.80
N LYS A 738 -29.26 -23.40 -10.06
CA LYS A 738 -30.05 -23.85 -8.92
C LYS A 738 -29.33 -23.37 -7.66
N HIS A 739 -29.96 -22.47 -6.89
CA HIS A 739 -29.61 -22.04 -5.51
C HIS A 739 -29.03 -20.62 -5.26
N GLY A 740 -29.11 -19.67 -6.19
CA GLY A 740 -28.91 -18.24 -5.89
C GLY A 740 -30.20 -17.52 -5.52
N ASP A 741 -30.16 -16.59 -4.55
CA ASP A 741 -31.25 -15.69 -4.18
C ASP A 741 -31.66 -14.83 -5.40
N ARG A 742 -32.81 -15.16 -6.03
CA ARG A 742 -33.23 -14.61 -7.34
C ARG A 742 -33.36 -13.09 -7.33
N ASP A 743 -33.72 -12.51 -6.19
CA ASP A 743 -33.88 -11.06 -6.02
C ASP A 743 -32.54 -10.32 -5.96
N HIS A 744 -31.49 -10.96 -5.43
CA HIS A 744 -30.18 -10.35 -5.28
C HIS A 744 -29.49 -10.14 -6.64
N HIS A 745 -29.54 -11.13 -7.52
CA HIS A 745 -28.92 -11.03 -8.85
C HIS A 745 -29.67 -10.04 -9.76
N ARG A 746 -31.01 -10.02 -9.68
CA ARG A 746 -31.83 -9.03 -10.39
C ARG A 746 -31.50 -7.61 -9.93
N LYS A 747 -31.37 -7.41 -8.61
CA LYS A 747 -31.02 -6.11 -8.04
C LYS A 747 -29.64 -5.64 -8.48
N GLN A 748 -28.63 -6.52 -8.44
CA GLN A 748 -27.28 -6.20 -8.96
C GLN A 748 -27.29 -5.82 -10.45
N LEU A 749 -28.08 -6.53 -11.27
CA LEU A 749 -28.20 -6.23 -12.70
C LEU A 749 -28.93 -4.90 -12.95
N GLN A 750 -29.96 -4.60 -12.16
CA GLN A 750 -30.67 -3.33 -12.20
C GLN A 750 -29.75 -2.17 -11.78
N ASP A 751 -29.03 -2.31 -10.66
CA ASP A 751 -28.09 -1.30 -10.17
C ASP A 751 -27.00 -0.99 -11.21
N LEU A 752 -26.45 -2.02 -11.89
CA LEU A 752 -25.50 -1.85 -12.99
C LEU A 752 -26.12 -1.08 -14.18
N CYS A 753 -27.36 -1.42 -14.55
CA CYS A 753 -28.05 -0.75 -15.65
C CYS A 753 -28.36 0.71 -15.32
N ASP A 754 -28.79 0.99 -14.08
CA ASP A 754 -29.08 2.35 -13.62
C ASP A 754 -27.81 3.21 -13.54
N ASP A 755 -26.68 2.63 -13.17
CA ASP A 755 -25.38 3.29 -13.21
C ASP A 755 -24.96 3.65 -14.65
N ILE A 756 -25.01 2.69 -15.58
CA ILE A 756 -24.73 2.94 -17.01
C ILE A 756 -25.65 4.04 -17.57
N ILE A 757 -26.95 3.98 -17.25
CA ILE A 757 -27.92 4.99 -17.66
C ILE A 757 -27.56 6.36 -17.10
N THR A 758 -27.13 6.45 -15.85
CA THR A 758 -26.75 7.71 -15.19
C THR A 758 -25.53 8.32 -15.86
N GLN A 759 -24.45 7.53 -16.06
CA GLN A 759 -23.24 7.96 -16.76
C GLN A 759 -23.56 8.47 -18.19
N CYS A 760 -24.39 7.73 -18.92
CA CYS A 760 -24.78 8.12 -20.28
C CYS A 760 -25.64 9.38 -20.30
N GLN A 761 -26.53 9.58 -19.32
CA GLN A 761 -27.34 10.79 -19.20
C GLN A 761 -26.51 12.04 -18.93
N GLU A 762 -25.47 11.93 -18.11
CA GLU A 762 -24.54 13.05 -17.86
C GLU A 762 -23.80 13.43 -19.13
N PHE A 763 -23.29 12.44 -19.88
CA PHE A 763 -22.66 12.66 -21.19
C PHE A 763 -23.62 13.36 -22.18
N ILE A 764 -24.88 12.90 -22.29
CA ILE A 764 -25.88 13.53 -23.16
C ILE A 764 -26.10 14.99 -22.75
N LYS A 765 -26.30 15.26 -21.45
CA LYS A 765 -26.50 16.63 -20.93
C LYS A 765 -25.31 17.53 -21.21
N GLU A 766 -24.09 17.01 -21.11
CA GLU A 766 -22.87 17.76 -21.40
C GLU A 766 -22.80 18.15 -22.89
N LYS A 767 -23.07 17.20 -23.79
CA LYS A 767 -23.07 17.47 -25.24
C LYS A 767 -24.17 18.46 -25.65
N VAL A 768 -25.38 18.32 -25.09
CA VAL A 768 -26.51 19.22 -25.37
C VAL A 768 -26.27 20.66 -24.87
N LYS A 769 -25.47 20.84 -23.81
CA LYS A 769 -25.04 22.19 -23.37
C LYS A 769 -24.08 22.87 -24.35
N GLY A 770 -23.48 22.12 -25.28
CA GLY A 770 -22.62 22.67 -26.32
C GLY A 770 -23.37 23.59 -27.29
N LYS A 771 -22.64 24.53 -27.90
CA LYS A 771 -23.20 25.44 -28.94
C LYS A 771 -23.02 24.92 -30.37
N SER A 772 -22.59 23.67 -30.53
CA SER A 772 -22.37 23.01 -31.84
C SER A 772 -23.61 22.23 -32.29
N ASP A 773 -23.60 21.78 -33.54
CA ASP A 773 -24.63 20.90 -34.07
C ASP A 773 -24.50 19.46 -33.53
N TYR A 774 -25.54 18.65 -33.73
CA TYR A 774 -25.47 17.21 -33.57
C TYR A 774 -24.41 16.61 -34.50
N HIS A 775 -23.60 15.72 -33.93
CA HIS A 775 -22.69 14.88 -34.70
C HIS A 775 -22.90 13.40 -34.37
N ASP A 776 -22.82 12.57 -35.40
CA ASP A 776 -22.97 11.11 -35.35
C ASP A 776 -22.02 10.43 -34.35
N THR A 777 -20.84 11.01 -34.09
CA THR A 777 -19.93 10.48 -33.08
C THR A 777 -20.47 10.52 -31.67
N TYR A 778 -21.43 11.40 -31.35
CA TYR A 778 -22.01 11.41 -30.02
C TYR A 778 -22.74 10.10 -29.71
N ILE A 779 -23.39 9.49 -30.71
CA ILE A 779 -24.04 8.18 -30.54
C ILE A 779 -22.99 7.06 -30.50
N LYS A 780 -21.94 7.12 -31.33
CA LYS A 780 -20.82 6.15 -31.26
C LYS A 780 -20.14 6.15 -29.89
N ASP A 781 -19.82 7.32 -29.35
CA ASP A 781 -19.20 7.46 -28.03
C ASP A 781 -20.11 6.93 -26.92
N LEU A 782 -21.42 7.19 -27.02
CA LEU A 782 -22.41 6.66 -26.09
C LEU A 782 -22.43 5.12 -26.11
N LEU A 783 -22.41 4.51 -27.30
CA LEU A 783 -22.38 3.06 -27.47
C LEU A 783 -21.07 2.46 -26.96
N ASN A 784 -19.94 3.07 -27.27
CA ASN A 784 -18.63 2.64 -26.77
C ASN A 784 -18.57 2.68 -25.24
N ARG A 785 -19.11 3.73 -24.60
CA ARG A 785 -19.19 3.82 -23.13
C ARG A 785 -20.03 2.70 -22.53
N ILE A 786 -21.17 2.38 -23.15
CA ILE A 786 -22.00 1.25 -22.70
C ILE A 786 -21.20 -0.05 -22.81
N ASP A 787 -20.54 -0.28 -23.95
CA ASP A 787 -19.75 -1.50 -24.19
C ASP A 787 -18.56 -1.64 -23.23
N GLU A 788 -17.82 -0.56 -23.00
CA GLU A 788 -16.69 -0.54 -22.06
C GLU A 788 -17.14 -0.83 -20.64
N THR A 789 -18.21 -0.19 -20.16
CA THR A 789 -18.72 -0.41 -18.80
C THR A 789 -19.25 -1.83 -18.62
N LEU A 790 -19.93 -2.39 -19.63
CA LEU A 790 -20.34 -3.80 -19.64
C LEU A 790 -19.14 -4.75 -19.64
N GLN A 791 -18.08 -4.44 -20.40
CA GLN A 791 -16.85 -5.25 -20.45
C GLN A 791 -16.04 -5.20 -19.16
N ARG A 792 -16.04 -4.08 -18.43
CA ARG A 792 -15.39 -3.96 -17.11
C ARG A 792 -16.08 -4.84 -16.06
N HIS A 793 -17.40 -5.01 -16.16
CA HIS A 793 -18.21 -5.77 -15.21
C HIS A 793 -18.46 -7.24 -15.65
N LYS A 794 -17.42 -7.97 -16.09
CA LYS A 794 -17.55 -9.38 -16.56
C LYS A 794 -18.18 -10.34 -15.55
N ASN A 795 -18.17 -9.97 -14.26
CA ASN A 795 -18.70 -10.78 -13.17
C ASN A 795 -20.24 -10.82 -13.14
N VAL A 796 -20.91 -9.82 -13.72
CA VAL A 796 -22.38 -9.78 -13.86
C VAL A 796 -22.73 -10.26 -15.26
N LYS A 797 -23.35 -11.45 -15.37
CA LYS A 797 -23.77 -11.98 -16.68
C LYS A 797 -25.00 -11.21 -17.18
N VAL A 798 -24.76 -10.26 -18.08
CA VAL A 798 -25.82 -9.56 -18.82
C VAL A 798 -26.25 -10.43 -20.01
N SER A 799 -27.56 -10.66 -20.16
CA SER A 799 -28.09 -11.37 -21.33
C SER A 799 -28.01 -10.48 -22.58
N GLU A 800 -27.89 -11.09 -23.76
CA GLU A 800 -27.89 -10.33 -25.03
C GLU A 800 -29.17 -9.47 -25.17
N GLU A 801 -30.31 -9.96 -24.68
CA GLU A 801 -31.59 -9.26 -24.68
C GLU A 801 -31.61 -8.02 -23.77
N CYS A 802 -30.98 -8.12 -22.59
CA CYS A 802 -30.85 -7.00 -21.66
C CYS A 802 -29.89 -5.94 -22.20
N GLU A 803 -28.76 -6.34 -22.79
CA GLU A 803 -27.81 -5.43 -23.46
C GLU A 803 -28.52 -4.63 -24.57
N VAL A 804 -29.28 -5.31 -25.43
CA VAL A 804 -30.02 -4.68 -26.53
C VAL A 804 -31.08 -3.71 -25.99
N SER A 805 -31.84 -4.12 -24.97
CA SER A 805 -32.88 -3.28 -24.36
C SER A 805 -32.29 -2.03 -23.70
N LEU A 806 -31.15 -2.16 -23.02
CA LEU A 806 -30.42 -1.06 -22.40
C LEU A 806 -29.90 -0.06 -23.46
N LYS A 807 -29.25 -0.56 -24.51
CA LYS A 807 -28.78 0.27 -25.63
C LYS A 807 -29.93 0.99 -26.33
N LEU A 808 -31.05 0.30 -26.59
CA LEU A 808 -32.26 0.92 -27.14
C LEU A 808 -32.83 2.02 -26.23
N HIS A 809 -32.88 1.78 -24.92
CA HIS A 809 -33.35 2.75 -23.94
C HIS A 809 -32.50 4.03 -23.97
N ILE A 810 -31.18 3.87 -23.92
CA ILE A 810 -30.23 4.98 -23.86
C ILE A 810 -30.19 5.74 -25.19
N CYS A 811 -30.04 5.03 -26.32
CA CYS A 811 -30.06 5.64 -27.66
C CYS A 811 -31.40 6.32 -27.97
N GLY A 812 -32.53 5.79 -27.51
CA GLY A 812 -33.83 6.44 -27.65
C GLY A 812 -33.92 7.78 -26.93
N ARG A 813 -33.33 7.89 -25.73
CA ARG A 813 -33.23 9.17 -25.00
C ARG A 813 -32.26 10.13 -25.69
N ALA A 814 -31.07 9.64 -26.07
CA ALA A 814 -30.06 10.43 -26.76
C ALA A 814 -30.59 11.01 -28.08
N ALA A 815 -31.26 10.20 -28.91
CA ALA A 815 -31.82 10.63 -30.19
C ALA A 815 -32.81 11.79 -30.03
N ARG A 816 -33.66 11.78 -28.98
CA ARG A 816 -34.60 12.89 -28.72
C ARG A 816 -33.90 14.17 -28.31
N GLU A 817 -32.95 14.09 -27.38
CA GLU A 817 -32.20 15.25 -26.91
C GLU A 817 -31.30 15.83 -28.01
N PHE A 818 -30.65 14.98 -28.79
CA PHE A 818 -29.81 15.39 -29.92
C PHE A 818 -30.60 15.89 -31.13
N GLN A 819 -31.79 15.35 -31.40
CA GLN A 819 -32.70 15.95 -32.40
C GLN A 819 -33.08 17.38 -32.00
N LYS A 820 -33.42 17.59 -30.72
CA LYS A 820 -33.71 18.93 -30.21
C LYS A 820 -32.50 19.86 -30.33
N MET A 821 -31.31 19.38 -29.97
CA MET A 821 -30.04 20.11 -30.15
C MET A 821 -29.80 20.53 -31.61
N HIS A 822 -30.04 19.62 -32.56
CA HIS A 822 -29.93 19.88 -34.00
C HIS A 822 -30.96 20.91 -34.48
N ASP A 823 -32.22 20.76 -34.09
CA ASP A 823 -33.30 21.67 -34.46
C ASP A 823 -33.05 23.09 -33.92
N ASP A 824 -32.64 23.19 -32.65
CA ASP A 824 -32.25 24.44 -31.99
C ASP A 824 -31.03 25.09 -32.69
N PHE A 825 -30.03 24.28 -33.08
CA PHE A 825 -28.84 24.75 -33.79
C PHE A 825 -29.17 25.32 -35.17
N ILE A 826 -30.03 24.65 -35.95
CA ILE A 826 -30.51 25.15 -37.24
C ILE A 826 -31.26 26.46 -37.05
N GLU A 827 -32.12 26.56 -36.04
CA GLU A 827 -32.91 27.78 -35.81
C GLU A 827 -32.01 28.98 -35.45
N VAL A 828 -31.03 28.78 -34.58
CA VAL A 828 -30.11 29.84 -34.14
C VAL A 828 -29.19 30.30 -35.29
N ASN A 829 -28.81 29.38 -36.17
CA ASN A 829 -27.90 29.62 -37.30
C ASN A 829 -28.63 29.84 -38.64
N ASP A 830 -29.93 30.09 -38.62
CA ASP A 830 -30.68 30.42 -39.83
C ASP A 830 -30.03 31.63 -40.54
N PRO A 831 -29.55 31.47 -41.79
CA PRO A 831 -28.75 32.49 -42.45
C PRO A 831 -29.45 33.86 -42.56
N LYS A 832 -30.78 33.85 -42.75
CA LYS A 832 -31.57 35.08 -42.85
C LYS A 832 -31.72 35.76 -41.49
N LYS A 833 -32.08 35.02 -40.43
CA LYS A 833 -32.16 35.55 -39.06
C LYS A 833 -30.80 36.05 -38.56
N CYS A 834 -29.70 35.35 -38.84
CA CYS A 834 -28.35 35.78 -38.48
C CYS A 834 -27.97 37.10 -39.16
N LEU A 835 -28.28 37.23 -40.43
CA LEU A 835 -27.99 38.44 -41.19
C LEU A 835 -28.86 39.63 -40.76
N GLU A 836 -30.15 39.40 -40.46
CA GLU A 836 -31.00 40.46 -39.91
C GLU A 836 -30.52 40.94 -38.53
N LYS A 837 -29.95 40.06 -37.69
CA LYS A 837 -29.32 40.45 -36.42
C LYS A 837 -28.08 41.35 -36.61
N SER A 838 -27.34 41.21 -37.71
CA SER A 838 -26.15 42.04 -38.00
C SER A 838 -26.47 43.39 -38.66
N LYS A 839 -27.72 43.62 -39.09
CA LYS A 839 -28.18 44.86 -39.75
C LYS A 839 -27.75 46.15 -39.03
N ASN A 840 -28.01 46.22 -37.73
CA ASN A 840 -27.69 47.42 -36.93
C ASN A 840 -26.19 47.69 -36.87
N LYS A 841 -25.36 46.64 -36.91
CA LYS A 841 -23.90 46.76 -36.94
C LYS A 841 -23.44 47.37 -38.25
N TYR A 842 -23.88 46.83 -39.40
CA TYR A 842 -23.59 47.38 -40.73
C TYR A 842 -24.09 48.83 -40.90
N LEU A 843 -25.26 49.17 -40.35
CA LEU A 843 -25.79 50.54 -40.38
C LEU A 843 -24.90 51.52 -39.60
N THR A 844 -24.41 51.08 -38.43
CA THR A 844 -23.55 51.91 -37.57
C THR A 844 -22.20 52.14 -38.23
N GLU A 845 -21.58 51.09 -38.78
CA GLU A 845 -20.31 51.19 -39.50
C GLU A 845 -20.41 52.05 -40.77
N PHE A 846 -21.50 51.92 -41.52
CA PHE A 846 -21.78 52.78 -42.68
C PHE A 846 -21.82 54.27 -42.31
N ARG A 847 -22.47 54.62 -41.20
CA ARG A 847 -22.51 56.01 -40.69
C ARG A 847 -21.14 56.50 -40.24
N ASP A 848 -20.42 55.67 -39.48
CA ASP A 848 -19.09 56.02 -38.98
C ASP A 848 -18.09 56.26 -40.14
N LEU A 849 -18.16 55.46 -41.21
CA LEU A 849 -17.35 55.62 -42.42
C LEU A 849 -17.76 56.82 -43.28
N PHE A 850 -19.06 57.15 -43.34
CA PHE A 850 -19.52 58.32 -44.08
C PHE A 850 -19.01 59.63 -43.44
N HIS A 851 -19.02 59.70 -42.10
CA HIS A 851 -18.56 60.86 -41.33
C HIS A 851 -17.05 60.90 -41.06
N ASN A 852 -16.27 59.94 -41.57
CA ASN A 852 -14.82 59.81 -41.35
C ASN A 852 -14.42 59.80 -39.86
N ARG A 853 -15.20 59.12 -38.99
CA ARG A 853 -14.86 58.98 -37.58
C ARG A 853 -13.66 58.01 -37.42
N ASP A 854 -12.77 58.30 -36.48
CA ASP A 854 -11.65 57.41 -36.14
C ASP A 854 -12.20 56.04 -35.65
N GLN A 855 -11.76 54.97 -36.30
CA GLN A 855 -12.18 53.60 -36.01
C GLN A 855 -11.11 52.78 -35.27
N CYS A 856 -9.91 53.33 -35.06
CA CYS A 856 -8.78 52.62 -34.43
C CYS A 856 -9.15 52.12 -33.02
N GLN A 857 -9.67 53.01 -32.17
CA GLN A 857 -10.04 52.69 -30.79
C GLN A 857 -11.18 51.65 -30.72
N LYS A 858 -12.27 51.89 -31.47
CA LYS A 858 -13.45 51.01 -31.49
C LYS A 858 -13.12 49.61 -31.99
N LYS A 859 -12.32 49.47 -33.05
CA LYS A 859 -11.93 48.17 -33.59
C LYS A 859 -10.95 47.43 -32.67
N ALA A 860 -10.05 48.15 -32.00
CA ALA A 860 -9.15 47.55 -31.01
C ALA A 860 -9.92 47.05 -29.78
N GLU A 861 -10.95 47.79 -29.35
CA GLU A 861 -11.87 47.38 -28.29
C GLU A 861 -12.69 46.15 -28.69
N ASP A 862 -13.29 46.16 -29.89
CA ASP A 862 -14.08 45.05 -30.42
C ASP A 862 -13.23 43.77 -30.60
N PHE A 863 -12.01 43.90 -31.14
CA PHE A 863 -11.08 42.78 -31.27
C PHE A 863 -10.71 42.17 -29.92
N THR A 864 -10.45 43.03 -28.93
CA THR A 864 -10.17 42.57 -27.57
C THR A 864 -11.38 41.85 -26.95
N LYS A 865 -12.56 42.48 -26.96
CA LYS A 865 -13.75 41.95 -26.26
C LYS A 865 -14.39 40.74 -26.94
N LEU A 866 -14.38 40.69 -28.27
CA LEU A 866 -15.09 39.66 -29.04
C LEU A 866 -14.18 38.51 -29.51
N CYS A 867 -12.87 38.72 -29.62
CA CYS A 867 -11.91 37.68 -30.01
C CYS A 867 -10.95 37.29 -28.88
N LEU A 868 -10.13 38.23 -28.39
CA LEU A 868 -9.06 37.89 -27.44
C LEU A 868 -9.60 37.46 -26.08
N GLN A 869 -10.55 38.19 -25.51
CA GLN A 869 -11.08 37.92 -24.17
C GLN A 869 -11.72 36.52 -24.06
N PRO A 870 -12.62 36.09 -24.97
CA PRO A 870 -13.16 34.72 -24.94
C PRO A 870 -12.08 33.66 -25.16
N ALA A 871 -11.10 33.91 -26.05
CA ALA A 871 -10.03 32.96 -26.33
C ALA A 871 -9.08 32.77 -25.13
N VAL A 872 -8.73 33.86 -24.44
CA VAL A 872 -7.91 33.82 -23.22
C VAL A 872 -8.67 33.13 -22.09
N GLN A 873 -9.97 33.41 -21.92
CA GLN A 873 -10.80 32.71 -20.95
C GLN A 873 -10.86 31.20 -21.21
N ASP A 874 -11.02 30.77 -22.47
CA ASP A 874 -11.01 29.36 -22.86
C ASP A 874 -9.65 28.70 -22.60
N TYR A 875 -8.55 29.36 -22.96
CA TYR A 875 -7.19 28.90 -22.66
C TYR A 875 -6.98 28.69 -21.16
N VAL A 876 -7.28 29.71 -20.35
CA VAL A 876 -7.15 29.66 -18.90
C VAL A 876 -7.97 28.49 -18.36
N THR A 877 -9.24 28.38 -18.77
CA THR A 877 -10.13 27.28 -18.35
C THR A 877 -9.58 25.89 -18.69
N LYS A 878 -8.93 25.72 -19.85
CA LYS A 878 -8.34 24.44 -20.28
C LYS A 878 -7.07 24.07 -19.51
N MET A 879 -6.28 25.04 -19.05
CA MET A 879 -4.96 24.80 -18.44
C MET A 879 -4.97 24.65 -16.91
N ILE A 880 -6.00 25.15 -16.20
CA ILE A 880 -6.03 25.10 -14.73
C ILE A 880 -6.20 23.66 -14.20
N GLY A 881 -6.89 22.78 -14.95
CA GLY A 881 -7.21 21.43 -14.50
C GLY A 881 -6.00 20.61 -14.05
N PRO A 882 -4.95 20.45 -14.89
CA PRO A 882 -3.72 19.77 -14.52
C PRO A 882 -2.98 20.41 -13.34
N ASP A 883 -2.96 21.75 -13.25
CA ASP A 883 -2.29 22.45 -12.15
C ASP A 883 -2.99 22.22 -10.80
N VAL A 884 -4.31 22.03 -10.80
CA VAL A 884 -5.05 21.62 -9.59
C VAL A 884 -4.61 20.24 -9.12
N VAL A 885 -4.32 19.30 -10.03
CA VAL A 885 -3.81 17.97 -9.67
C VAL A 885 -2.41 18.08 -9.07
N ASP A 886 -1.53 18.91 -9.63
CA ASP A 886 -0.19 19.17 -9.07
C ASP A 886 -0.25 19.76 -7.67
N GLU A 887 -1.09 20.78 -7.44
CA GLU A 887 -1.24 21.37 -6.11
C GLU A 887 -1.71 20.34 -5.07
N VAL A 888 -2.59 19.41 -5.45
CA VAL A 888 -3.08 18.35 -4.55
C VAL A 888 -1.97 17.31 -4.30
N LYS A 889 -1.22 16.91 -5.33
CA LYS A 889 -0.12 15.92 -5.24
C LYS A 889 1.15 16.44 -4.57
N ILE A 890 1.39 17.76 -4.56
CA ILE A 890 2.59 18.38 -3.97
C ILE A 890 2.27 19.10 -2.65
N GLY A 891 1.01 19.49 -2.46
CA GLY A 891 0.56 20.27 -1.31
C GLY A 891 0.46 19.47 0.00
N LYS A 892 -0.10 20.13 1.02
CA LYS A 892 -0.26 19.53 2.35
C LYS A 892 -1.23 18.34 2.30
N GLY A 893 -0.74 17.16 2.68
CA GLY A 893 -1.47 15.89 2.58
C GLY A 893 -1.18 15.08 1.32
N SER A 894 -0.15 15.45 0.55
CA SER A 894 0.33 14.70 -0.62
C SER A 894 0.63 13.22 -0.33
N GLU A 895 1.08 12.91 0.88
CA GLU A 895 1.34 11.54 1.34
C GLU A 895 0.11 10.63 1.18
N ASP A 896 -1.10 11.15 1.41
CA ASP A 896 -2.37 10.42 1.28
C ASP A 896 -2.67 10.01 -0.18
N TYR A 897 -2.04 10.66 -1.16
CA TYR A 897 -2.22 10.40 -2.59
C TYR A 897 -0.97 9.78 -3.25
N SER A 898 0.06 9.45 -2.46
CA SER A 898 1.33 8.91 -2.97
C SER A 898 1.19 7.48 -3.50
N THR A 899 0.46 6.64 -2.76
CA THR A 899 0.24 5.22 -3.07
C THR A 899 -1.21 4.82 -2.83
N ARG A 900 -1.62 3.69 -3.39
CA ARG A 900 -2.97 3.15 -3.18
C ARG A 900 -3.22 2.75 -1.74
N GLY A 901 -2.23 2.20 -1.05
CA GLY A 901 -2.30 1.90 0.38
C GLY A 901 -2.51 3.14 1.23
N ALA A 902 -1.75 4.22 0.96
CA ALA A 902 -1.93 5.51 1.63
C ALA A 902 -3.31 6.12 1.36
N PHE A 903 -3.80 6.00 0.13
CA PHE A 903 -5.12 6.46 -0.27
C PHE A 903 -6.26 5.71 0.44
N GLN A 904 -6.17 4.37 0.51
CA GLN A 904 -7.11 3.55 1.30
C GLN A 904 -7.08 3.96 2.77
N PHE A 905 -5.88 4.12 3.35
CA PHE A 905 -5.72 4.55 4.73
C PHE A 905 -6.42 5.90 4.99
N ALA A 906 -6.22 6.89 4.11
CA ALA A 906 -6.85 8.21 4.23
C ALA A 906 -8.38 8.13 4.19
N ILE A 907 -8.95 7.31 3.29
CA ILE A 907 -10.40 7.08 3.22
C ILE A 907 -10.92 6.41 4.50
N LEU A 908 -10.29 5.32 4.94
CA LEU A 908 -10.71 4.56 6.13
C LEU A 908 -10.59 5.41 7.40
N LYS A 909 -9.52 6.21 7.52
CA LYS A 909 -9.33 7.19 8.58
C LYS A 909 -10.46 8.23 8.61
N GLN A 910 -10.84 8.75 7.45
CA GLN A 910 -11.95 9.71 7.34
C GLN A 910 -13.29 9.07 7.72
N LEU A 911 -13.56 7.85 7.25
CA LEU A 911 -14.77 7.10 7.60
C LEU A 911 -14.88 6.84 9.12
N LEU A 912 -13.76 6.50 9.76
CA LEU A 912 -13.68 6.32 11.21
C LEU A 912 -14.00 7.61 11.96
N THR A 913 -13.41 8.71 11.50
CA THR A 913 -13.61 10.04 12.09
C THR A 913 -15.04 10.54 11.92
N ASP A 914 -15.65 10.25 10.77
CA ASP A 914 -17.04 10.61 10.48
C ASP A 914 -18.04 9.80 11.31
N GLY A 915 -17.75 8.52 11.57
CA GLY A 915 -18.57 7.63 12.41
C GLY A 915 -19.99 7.36 11.88
N LYS A 916 -20.24 7.57 10.59
CA LYS A 916 -21.59 7.47 9.97
C LYS A 916 -21.73 6.24 9.08
N TYR A 917 -22.63 5.33 9.44
CA TYR A 917 -22.90 4.12 8.66
C TYR A 917 -23.28 4.40 7.20
N ASP A 918 -24.02 5.47 6.91
CA ASP A 918 -24.43 5.78 5.54
C ASP A 918 -23.22 6.00 4.59
N LYS A 919 -22.13 6.58 5.10
CA LYS A 919 -20.86 6.71 4.36
C LYS A 919 -20.17 5.35 4.18
N TYR A 920 -20.16 4.51 5.21
CA TYR A 920 -19.63 3.14 5.11
C TYR A 920 -20.40 2.33 4.07
N LYS A 921 -21.73 2.42 4.07
CA LYS A 921 -22.60 1.74 3.12
C LYS A 921 -22.30 2.17 1.69
N GLU A 922 -22.15 3.47 1.44
CA GLU A 922 -21.80 3.97 0.12
C GLU A 922 -20.42 3.47 -0.33
N TYR A 923 -19.42 3.49 0.57
CA TYR A 923 -18.10 2.90 0.31
C TYR A 923 -18.15 1.39 0.01
N ILE A 924 -19.00 0.63 0.71
CA ILE A 924 -19.11 -0.83 0.55
C ILE A 924 -19.87 -1.20 -0.73
N SER A 925 -21.02 -0.56 -0.98
CA SER A 925 -21.94 -0.92 -2.07
C SER A 925 -21.63 -0.23 -3.38
N HIS A 926 -21.07 0.99 -3.35
CA HIS A 926 -20.81 1.83 -4.53
C HIS A 926 -19.41 2.44 -4.47
N TYR A 927 -18.40 1.59 -4.32
CA TYR A 927 -17.01 1.99 -4.08
C TYR A 927 -16.48 3.01 -5.12
N GLU A 928 -16.66 2.77 -6.42
CA GLU A 928 -16.21 3.69 -7.49
C GLU A 928 -16.81 5.09 -7.33
N ARG A 929 -18.13 5.17 -7.16
CA ARG A 929 -18.84 6.43 -6.99
C ARG A 929 -18.38 7.16 -5.72
N PHE A 930 -18.31 6.44 -4.61
CA PHE A 930 -17.85 7.00 -3.34
C PHE A 930 -16.46 7.62 -3.46
N VAL A 931 -15.52 6.92 -4.11
CA VAL A 931 -14.15 7.40 -4.29
C VAL A 931 -14.10 8.66 -5.15
N LYS A 932 -14.85 8.73 -6.27
CA LYS A 932 -14.92 9.93 -7.12
C LYS A 932 -15.49 11.13 -6.36
N ASP A 933 -16.60 10.93 -5.65
CA ASP A 933 -17.24 11.99 -4.86
C ASP A 933 -16.33 12.46 -3.71
N TRP A 934 -15.66 11.53 -3.03
CA TRP A 934 -14.71 11.84 -1.97
C TRP A 934 -13.52 12.64 -2.50
N LEU A 935 -12.89 12.21 -3.61
CA LEU A 935 -11.80 12.95 -4.26
C LEU A 935 -12.23 14.36 -4.64
N PHE A 936 -13.42 14.50 -5.25
CA PHE A 936 -13.94 15.81 -5.61
C PHE A 936 -14.10 16.73 -4.39
N ASP A 937 -14.65 16.22 -3.29
CA ASP A 937 -14.79 16.99 -2.05
C ASP A 937 -13.43 17.35 -1.43
N GLN A 938 -12.41 16.48 -1.49
CA GLN A 938 -11.06 16.80 -1.02
C GLN A 938 -10.41 17.94 -1.83
N ILE A 939 -10.51 17.87 -3.16
CA ILE A 939 -10.01 18.92 -4.06
C ILE A 939 -10.70 20.25 -3.76
N VAL A 940 -12.03 20.24 -3.58
CA VAL A 940 -12.79 21.45 -3.22
C VAL A 940 -12.30 22.02 -1.89
N GLN A 941 -12.09 21.19 -0.86
CA GLN A 941 -11.63 21.65 0.44
C GLN A 941 -10.23 22.28 0.38
N GLN A 942 -9.29 21.67 -0.34
CA GLN A 942 -7.94 22.21 -0.50
C GLN A 942 -7.96 23.54 -1.28
N GLN A 943 -8.67 23.59 -2.40
CA GLN A 943 -8.77 24.79 -3.24
C GLN A 943 -9.49 25.95 -2.54
N SER A 944 -10.36 25.65 -1.56
CA SER A 944 -11.09 26.66 -0.78
C SER A 944 -10.24 27.36 0.28
N LYS A 945 -9.23 26.68 0.86
CA LYS A 945 -8.47 27.22 2.01
C LYS A 945 -7.60 28.43 1.64
N ASP A 946 -6.96 28.40 0.47
CA ASP A 946 -5.98 29.42 0.04
C ASP A 946 -6.37 30.19 -1.23
N ARG A 947 -7.62 30.08 -1.67
CA ARG A 947 -8.08 30.54 -2.98
C ARG A 947 -7.15 30.04 -4.11
N GLY A 948 -6.73 28.77 -4.03
CA GLY A 948 -5.75 28.17 -4.96
C GLY A 948 -6.17 28.35 -6.41
N LEU A 949 -7.44 28.05 -6.70
CA LEU A 949 -8.03 28.20 -8.02
C LEU A 949 -7.93 29.63 -8.59
N GLU A 950 -8.12 30.67 -7.77
CA GLU A 950 -7.97 32.07 -8.18
C GLU A 950 -6.51 32.42 -8.48
N LYS A 951 -5.55 31.84 -7.74
CA LYS A 951 -4.12 32.05 -7.97
C LYS A 951 -3.65 31.40 -9.28
N LEU A 952 -4.10 30.17 -9.55
CA LEU A 952 -3.80 29.46 -10.79
C LEU A 952 -4.38 30.18 -12.02
N GLU A 953 -5.62 30.67 -11.93
CA GLU A 953 -6.25 31.46 -12.99
C GLU A 953 -5.47 32.73 -13.30
N LYS A 954 -5.05 33.47 -12.27
CA LYS A 954 -4.24 34.70 -12.45
C LYS A 954 -2.89 34.40 -13.07
N LYS A 955 -2.24 33.30 -12.66
CA LYS A 955 -0.96 32.88 -13.23
C LYS A 955 -1.06 32.67 -14.75
N HIS A 956 -2.00 31.83 -15.20
CA HIS A 956 -2.21 31.57 -16.62
C HIS A 956 -2.67 32.82 -17.40
N LEU A 957 -3.51 33.64 -16.78
CA LEU A 957 -3.96 34.91 -17.37
C LEU A 957 -2.78 35.84 -17.64
N SER A 958 -1.94 36.09 -16.64
CA SER A 958 -0.78 36.99 -16.80
C SER A 958 0.27 36.43 -17.76
N GLU A 959 0.51 35.11 -17.77
CA GLU A 959 1.39 34.46 -18.74
C GLU A 959 0.90 34.67 -20.19
N MET A 960 -0.41 34.51 -20.45
CA MET A 960 -0.96 34.73 -21.79
C MET A 960 -1.05 36.19 -22.19
N VAL A 961 -1.42 37.09 -21.28
CA VAL A 961 -1.46 38.53 -21.56
C VAL A 961 -0.07 39.06 -21.90
N LYS A 962 0.95 38.59 -21.19
CA LYS A 962 2.34 38.89 -21.52
C LYS A 962 2.71 38.40 -22.92
N MET A 963 2.38 37.15 -23.25
CA MET A 963 2.64 36.59 -24.59
C MET A 963 1.96 37.42 -25.69
N ILE A 964 0.68 37.80 -25.52
CA ILE A 964 -0.05 38.65 -26.49
C ILE A 964 0.63 40.01 -26.64
N THR A 965 1.01 40.64 -25.53
CA THR A 965 1.66 41.96 -25.52
C THR A 965 3.03 41.93 -26.21
N ASP A 966 3.82 40.89 -25.94
CA ASP A 966 5.12 40.66 -26.57
C ASP A 966 4.95 40.41 -28.09
N THR A 967 3.94 39.62 -28.50
CA THR A 967 3.60 39.41 -29.91
C THR A 967 3.19 40.70 -30.62
N ILE A 968 2.33 41.52 -30.01
CA ILE A 968 1.92 42.83 -30.58
C ILE A 968 3.15 43.72 -30.77
N SER A 969 4.05 43.76 -29.79
CA SER A 969 5.27 44.59 -29.84
C SER A 969 6.23 44.12 -30.94
N ASN A 970 6.50 42.81 -31.04
CA ASN A 970 7.38 42.22 -32.06
C ASN A 970 6.85 42.44 -33.49
N ILE A 971 5.54 42.28 -33.69
CA ILE A 971 4.91 42.51 -35.01
C ILE A 971 4.98 43.99 -35.34
N ARG A 972 4.71 44.88 -34.38
CA ARG A 972 4.82 46.33 -34.56
C ARG A 972 6.22 46.73 -35.03
N GLU A 973 7.27 46.28 -34.34
CA GLU A 973 8.67 46.58 -34.68
C GLU A 973 9.06 46.06 -36.08
N THR A 974 8.59 44.88 -36.47
CA THR A 974 8.86 44.30 -37.81
C THR A 974 8.06 44.96 -38.93
N THR A 975 6.84 45.44 -38.66
CA THR A 975 6.03 46.18 -39.65
C THR A 975 6.56 47.57 -39.97
N CYS A 976 7.29 48.22 -39.05
CA CYS A 976 7.98 49.50 -39.31
C CYS A 976 9.10 49.39 -40.37
N ILE A 977 9.57 48.18 -40.68
CA ILE A 977 10.67 47.92 -41.63
C ILE A 977 10.13 47.56 -43.04
N ASN A 978 8.93 46.97 -43.13
CA ASN A 978 8.40 46.33 -44.36
C ASN A 978 7.15 46.98 -44.99
N ASN A 979 6.69 48.16 -44.53
CA ASN A 979 5.50 48.88 -45.07
C ASN A 979 4.22 48.01 -45.18
N VAL A 980 3.85 47.31 -44.09
CA VAL A 980 2.55 46.64 -44.01
C VAL A 980 1.47 47.65 -43.62
N ASN A 981 0.84 48.27 -44.62
CA ASN A 981 -0.04 49.43 -44.44
C ASN A 981 -1.54 49.10 -44.15
N ASP A 982 -1.88 47.87 -43.72
CA ASP A 982 -3.27 47.48 -43.44
C ASP A 982 -3.41 46.69 -42.12
N VAL A 983 -4.32 47.15 -41.26
CA VAL A 983 -4.72 46.53 -40.00
C VAL A 983 -5.17 45.07 -40.17
N LYS A 984 -5.75 44.71 -41.33
CA LYS A 984 -6.12 43.32 -41.62
C LYS A 984 -4.91 42.39 -41.60
N THR A 985 -3.83 42.76 -42.28
CA THR A 985 -2.58 41.98 -42.31
C THR A 985 -1.92 41.93 -40.93
N PHE A 986 -2.00 43.02 -40.17
CA PHE A 986 -1.50 43.07 -38.80
C PHE A 986 -2.23 42.07 -37.88
N ILE A 987 -3.56 42.04 -37.91
CA ILE A 987 -4.36 41.07 -37.14
C ILE A 987 -4.10 39.64 -37.62
N GLN A 988 -3.95 39.40 -38.93
CA GLN A 988 -3.60 38.10 -39.47
C GLN A 988 -2.25 37.60 -38.92
N ASN A 989 -1.23 38.47 -38.87
CA ASN A 989 0.07 38.11 -38.29
C ASN A 989 -0.02 37.78 -36.79
N ILE A 990 -0.85 38.51 -36.02
CA ILE A 990 -1.12 38.18 -34.62
C ILE A 990 -1.80 36.80 -34.51
N CYS A 991 -2.78 36.54 -35.36
CA CYS A 991 -3.51 35.26 -35.37
C CYS A 991 -2.57 34.10 -35.71
N SER A 992 -1.68 34.26 -36.70
CA SER A 992 -0.67 33.25 -37.05
C SER A 992 0.32 33.01 -35.91
N ALA A 993 0.79 34.07 -35.23
CA ALA A 993 1.74 33.93 -34.13
C ALA A 993 1.15 33.25 -32.88
N LEU A 994 -0.18 33.32 -32.70
CA LEU A 994 -0.89 32.75 -31.54
C LEU A 994 -1.68 31.48 -31.89
N GLU A 995 -1.53 30.95 -33.11
CA GLU A 995 -2.38 29.88 -33.65
C GLU A 995 -2.27 28.54 -32.89
N GLU A 996 -1.16 28.31 -32.20
CA GLU A 996 -0.95 27.09 -31.40
C GLU A 996 -1.55 27.20 -29.99
N LYS A 997 -1.99 28.40 -29.57
CA LYS A 997 -2.39 28.70 -28.19
C LYS A 997 -3.81 29.23 -28.04
N LEU A 998 -4.32 29.98 -29.03
CA LEU A 998 -5.63 30.65 -28.96
C LEU A 998 -6.46 30.40 -30.22
N VAL A 999 -7.78 30.26 -30.04
CA VAL A 999 -8.75 30.18 -31.15
C VAL A 999 -9.40 31.55 -31.34
N LEU A 1000 -9.12 32.23 -32.46
CA LEU A 1000 -9.50 33.65 -32.66
C LEU A 1000 -10.60 33.88 -33.73
N LYS A 1001 -11.23 32.81 -34.24
CA LYS A 1001 -11.94 32.82 -35.53
C LYS A 1001 -13.36 33.40 -35.56
N ASP A 1002 -14.19 33.13 -34.56
CA ASP A 1002 -15.66 33.25 -34.73
C ASP A 1002 -16.18 34.69 -34.89
N ALA A 1003 -15.35 35.71 -34.61
CA ALA A 1003 -15.74 37.11 -34.73
C ALA A 1003 -14.85 37.95 -35.67
N LEU A 1004 -13.79 37.38 -36.25
CA LEU A 1004 -12.80 38.13 -37.04
C LEU A 1004 -13.42 38.79 -38.29
N ASP A 1005 -14.23 38.02 -39.03
CA ASP A 1005 -14.93 38.49 -40.24
C ASP A 1005 -15.96 39.58 -39.93
N SER A 1006 -16.50 39.61 -38.71
CA SER A 1006 -17.44 40.63 -38.27
C SER A 1006 -16.75 41.92 -37.80
N ILE A 1007 -15.48 41.86 -37.38
CA ILE A 1007 -14.74 43.01 -36.83
C ILE A 1007 -13.95 43.74 -37.93
N LEU A 1008 -13.54 43.01 -38.96
CA LEU A 1008 -12.80 43.53 -40.10
C LEU A 1008 -13.69 44.14 -41.19
N ILE A 1009 -15.01 44.22 -40.96
CA ILE A 1009 -15.95 44.87 -41.87
C ILE A 1009 -15.48 46.31 -42.10
N LEU A 1010 -15.16 46.62 -43.37
CA LEU A 1010 -14.85 47.97 -43.87
C LEU A 1010 -13.76 48.70 -43.05
N ASN A 1011 -12.49 48.31 -43.22
CA ASN A 1011 -11.38 48.84 -42.43
C ASN A 1011 -10.63 50.00 -43.10
N THR A 1012 -10.60 51.15 -42.44
CA THR A 1012 -9.82 52.35 -42.83
C THR A 1012 -8.95 52.87 -41.67
N ALA A 1013 -8.71 52.04 -40.65
CA ALA A 1013 -7.96 52.41 -39.45
C ALA A 1013 -6.44 52.47 -39.71
N ASP A 1014 -5.75 53.38 -39.02
CA ASP A 1014 -4.29 53.47 -39.00
C ASP A 1014 -3.70 52.32 -38.17
N THR A 1015 -2.77 51.57 -38.77
CA THR A 1015 -2.18 50.37 -38.16
C THR A 1015 -1.39 50.68 -36.89
N GLU A 1016 -0.71 51.83 -36.83
CA GLU A 1016 0.13 52.18 -35.69
C GLU A 1016 -0.69 52.64 -34.49
N GLN A 1017 -1.70 53.49 -34.71
CA GLN A 1017 -2.66 53.87 -33.67
C GLN A 1017 -3.49 52.68 -33.19
N PHE A 1018 -3.91 51.79 -34.10
CA PHE A 1018 -4.61 50.56 -33.73
C PHE A 1018 -3.78 49.68 -32.78
N ALA A 1019 -2.48 49.49 -33.06
CA ALA A 1019 -1.60 48.66 -32.22
C ALA A 1019 -1.42 49.24 -30.80
N VAL A 1020 -1.37 50.58 -30.66
CA VAL A 1020 -1.30 51.26 -29.37
C VAL A 1020 -2.56 51.03 -28.55
N TYR A 1021 -3.75 51.30 -29.13
CA TYR A 1021 -5.02 51.07 -28.44
C TYR A 1021 -5.23 49.58 -28.12
N LEU A 1022 -4.83 48.67 -29.00
CA LEU A 1022 -4.93 47.23 -28.75
C LEU A 1022 -4.12 46.82 -27.51
N THR A 1023 -2.91 47.35 -27.37
CA THR A 1023 -2.04 47.07 -26.20
C THR A 1023 -2.69 47.56 -24.91
N GLU A 1024 -3.34 48.74 -24.93
CA GLU A 1024 -4.08 49.28 -23.79
C GLU A 1024 -5.29 48.42 -23.42
N PHE A 1025 -6.13 48.05 -24.40
CA PHE A 1025 -7.30 47.20 -24.15
C PHE A 1025 -6.94 45.79 -23.68
N VAL A 1026 -5.81 45.22 -24.13
CA VAL A 1026 -5.31 43.94 -23.61
C VAL A 1026 -4.93 44.03 -22.13
N ARG A 1027 -4.37 45.16 -21.67
CA ARG A 1027 -4.09 45.40 -20.24
C ARG A 1027 -5.38 45.61 -19.43
N GLU A 1028 -6.35 46.33 -19.97
CA GLU A 1028 -7.67 46.48 -19.32
C GLU A 1028 -8.41 45.15 -19.21
N MET A 1029 -8.31 44.30 -20.25
CA MET A 1029 -8.86 42.94 -20.26
C MET A 1029 -8.26 42.10 -19.12
N GLU A 1030 -6.95 42.15 -18.89
CA GLU A 1030 -6.30 41.46 -17.77
C GLU A 1030 -6.92 41.87 -16.43
N GLN A 1031 -7.07 43.17 -16.19
CA GLN A 1031 -7.66 43.70 -14.95
C GLN A 1031 -9.13 43.28 -14.79
N SER A 1032 -9.91 43.35 -15.87
CA SER A 1032 -11.32 42.97 -15.91
C SER A 1032 -11.51 41.49 -15.60
N LEU A 1033 -10.74 40.61 -16.26
CA LEU A 1033 -10.79 39.16 -16.05
C LEU A 1033 -10.31 38.77 -14.64
N ALA A 1034 -9.24 39.38 -14.15
CA ALA A 1034 -8.75 39.14 -12.79
C ALA A 1034 -9.80 39.53 -11.73
N ALA A 1035 -10.55 40.62 -11.96
CA ALA A 1035 -11.66 41.02 -11.09
C ALA A 1035 -12.86 40.08 -11.21
N GLU A 1036 -13.15 39.55 -12.40
CA GLU A 1036 -14.21 38.55 -12.61
C GLU A 1036 -13.92 37.25 -11.85
N TYR A 1037 -12.70 36.72 -11.97
CA TYR A 1037 -12.26 35.51 -11.27
C TYR A 1037 -12.35 35.64 -9.75
N LYS A 1038 -12.05 36.84 -9.22
CA LYS A 1038 -12.20 37.15 -7.79
C LYS A 1038 -13.66 37.18 -7.31
N LYS A 1039 -14.62 37.47 -8.20
CA LYS A 1039 -16.06 37.56 -7.89
C LYS A 1039 -16.81 36.22 -8.04
N ARG A 1040 -16.29 35.25 -8.80
CA ARG A 1040 -16.93 33.92 -8.98
C ARG A 1040 -16.80 33.04 -7.72
N GLY A 1041 -17.82 33.06 -6.86
CA GLY A 1041 -17.78 32.48 -5.52
C GLY A 1041 -17.97 30.96 -5.38
N ASN A 1042 -18.57 30.24 -6.34
CA ASN A 1042 -18.85 28.80 -6.19
C ASN A 1042 -17.76 27.90 -6.81
N ILE A 1043 -16.80 27.46 -5.99
CA ILE A 1043 -15.69 26.59 -6.41
C ILE A 1043 -16.19 25.24 -6.96
N LYS A 1044 -17.26 24.67 -6.40
CA LYS A 1044 -17.79 23.36 -6.84
C LYS A 1044 -18.31 23.43 -8.28
N GLU A 1045 -19.08 24.45 -8.62
CA GLU A 1045 -19.57 24.66 -9.98
C GLU A 1045 -18.45 24.94 -10.96
N ARG A 1046 -17.44 25.71 -10.53
CA ARG A 1046 -16.25 26.02 -11.36
C ARG A 1046 -15.48 24.77 -11.71
N LEU A 1047 -15.11 23.93 -10.74
CA LEU A 1047 -14.41 22.67 -10.98
C LEU A 1047 -15.22 21.72 -11.86
N ARG A 1048 -16.55 21.65 -11.67
CA ARG A 1048 -17.44 20.86 -12.54
C ARG A 1048 -17.55 21.40 -13.95
N SER A 1049 -17.30 22.70 -14.18
CA SER A 1049 -17.33 23.31 -15.51
C SER A 1049 -16.03 23.17 -16.30
N LEU A 1050 -14.92 22.77 -15.67
CA LEU A 1050 -13.63 22.63 -16.35
C LEU A 1050 -13.68 21.51 -17.42
N PRO A 1051 -13.08 21.70 -18.60
CA PRO A 1051 -12.95 20.64 -19.61
C PRO A 1051 -12.14 19.43 -19.11
N PHE A 1052 -11.07 19.70 -18.34
CA PHE A 1052 -10.31 18.69 -17.63
C PHE A 1052 -10.88 18.53 -16.22
N LYS A 1053 -11.27 17.32 -15.84
CA LYS A 1053 -11.82 17.02 -14.52
C LYS A 1053 -10.70 16.50 -13.61
N PRO A 1054 -10.20 17.29 -12.64
CA PRO A 1054 -9.06 16.88 -11.80
C PRO A 1054 -9.34 15.59 -11.00
N HIS A 1055 -10.58 15.41 -10.54
CA HIS A 1055 -11.01 14.25 -9.76
C HIS A 1055 -11.06 12.96 -10.60
N ASP A 1056 -11.43 13.03 -11.89
CA ASP A 1056 -11.44 11.84 -12.76
C ASP A 1056 -10.02 11.37 -13.07
N GLU A 1057 -9.09 12.32 -13.24
CA GLU A 1057 -7.67 12.02 -13.45
C GLU A 1057 -7.03 11.37 -12.21
N MET A 1058 -7.25 11.99 -11.05
CA MET A 1058 -6.80 11.43 -9.78
C MET A 1058 -7.44 10.07 -9.50
N PHE A 1059 -8.72 9.90 -9.85
CA PHE A 1059 -9.41 8.62 -9.74
C PHE A 1059 -8.73 7.56 -10.60
N THR A 1060 -8.42 7.85 -11.87
CA THR A 1060 -7.78 6.90 -12.78
C THR A 1060 -6.46 6.36 -12.22
N SER A 1061 -5.63 7.22 -11.65
CA SER A 1061 -4.34 6.82 -11.04
C SER A 1061 -4.50 6.09 -9.68
N LEU A 1062 -5.38 6.58 -8.80
CA LEU A 1062 -5.50 6.11 -7.41
C LEU A 1062 -6.46 4.94 -7.20
N PHE A 1063 -7.49 4.80 -8.03
CA PHE A 1063 -8.52 3.75 -7.90
C PHE A 1063 -7.97 2.35 -8.22
N GLY A 1064 -7.07 2.28 -9.20
CA GLY A 1064 -6.42 1.06 -9.62
C GLY A 1064 -7.26 0.11 -10.45
N CYS A 1065 -7.03 -1.19 -10.32
CA CYS A 1065 -7.67 -2.20 -11.17
C CYS A 1065 -9.17 -2.40 -10.88
N GLY A 1066 -9.70 -1.79 -9.82
CA GLY A 1066 -11.11 -1.89 -9.41
C GLY A 1066 -11.56 -3.28 -8.92
N LYS A 1067 -10.69 -4.30 -8.93
CA LYS A 1067 -11.04 -5.62 -8.42
C LYS A 1067 -11.23 -5.59 -6.91
N GLN A 1068 -12.21 -6.35 -6.42
CA GLN A 1068 -12.50 -6.52 -4.99
C GLN A 1068 -12.36 -7.99 -4.58
N CYS A 1069 -11.99 -8.20 -3.32
CA CYS A 1069 -11.82 -9.53 -2.76
C CYS A 1069 -13.13 -10.33 -2.92
N PRO A 1070 -13.07 -11.57 -3.43
CA PRO A 1070 -14.27 -12.35 -3.72
C PRO A 1070 -15.09 -12.73 -2.48
N PHE A 1071 -14.49 -12.68 -1.28
CA PHE A 1071 -15.16 -13.02 -0.02
C PHE A 1071 -15.67 -11.78 0.71
N CYS A 1072 -14.79 -10.81 0.98
CA CYS A 1072 -15.14 -9.67 1.82
C CYS A 1072 -15.36 -8.36 1.03
N GLY A 1073 -15.11 -8.32 -0.28
CA GLY A 1073 -15.33 -7.14 -1.11
C GLY A 1073 -14.37 -5.97 -0.86
N VAL A 1074 -13.25 -6.18 -0.16
CA VAL A 1074 -12.22 -5.13 0.01
C VAL A 1074 -11.53 -4.87 -1.33
N PRO A 1075 -11.29 -3.61 -1.72
CA PRO A 1075 -10.59 -3.29 -2.98
C PRO A 1075 -9.13 -3.78 -2.98
N CYS A 1076 -8.63 -4.08 -4.18
CA CYS A 1076 -7.23 -4.43 -4.41
C CYS A 1076 -6.30 -3.23 -4.15
N GLU A 1077 -5.16 -3.49 -3.50
CA GLU A 1077 -4.15 -2.48 -3.15
C GLU A 1077 -2.90 -2.54 -4.04
N ALA A 1078 -2.79 -3.54 -4.93
CA ALA A 1078 -1.67 -3.64 -5.86
C ALA A 1078 -1.57 -2.38 -6.72
N GLY A 1079 -0.36 -1.85 -6.90
CA GLY A 1079 -0.03 -0.74 -7.80
C GLY A 1079 -0.09 -1.13 -9.28
N GLY A 1080 -0.17 -0.13 -10.15
CA GLY A 1080 -0.35 -0.31 -11.60
C GLY A 1080 -1.76 -0.76 -12.00
N ILE A 1081 -2.22 -0.41 -13.20
CA ILE A 1081 -3.57 -0.75 -13.69
C ILE A 1081 -3.70 -2.26 -13.93
N GLU A 1082 -2.63 -2.90 -14.41
CA GLU A 1082 -2.61 -4.31 -14.80
C GLU A 1082 -1.57 -5.08 -13.96
N HIS A 1083 -2.02 -6.14 -13.28
CA HIS A 1083 -1.18 -7.00 -12.45
C HIS A 1083 -1.78 -8.41 -12.32
N ASN A 1084 -0.89 -9.40 -12.16
CA ASN A 1084 -1.26 -10.81 -12.14
C ASN A 1084 -1.85 -11.29 -10.80
N LYS A 1085 -1.53 -10.62 -9.69
CA LYS A 1085 -1.93 -11.01 -8.33
C LYS A 1085 -2.56 -9.85 -7.57
N HIS A 1086 -3.79 -10.05 -7.12
CA HIS A 1086 -4.58 -9.14 -6.31
C HIS A 1086 -4.35 -9.42 -4.83
N HIS A 1087 -4.24 -8.38 -4.01
CA HIS A 1087 -4.09 -8.48 -2.55
C HIS A 1087 -4.63 -7.23 -1.86
N SER A 1088 -4.84 -7.32 -0.55
CA SER A 1088 -5.17 -6.20 0.34
C SER A 1088 -4.54 -6.45 1.71
N SER A 1089 -4.16 -5.38 2.39
CA SER A 1089 -3.49 -5.43 3.69
C SER A 1089 -4.46 -5.75 4.83
N ILE A 1090 -5.73 -5.32 4.71
CA ILE A 1090 -6.74 -5.51 5.76
C ILE A 1090 -8.03 -6.05 5.16
N HIS A 1091 -8.43 -7.24 5.59
CA HIS A 1091 -9.71 -7.82 5.22
C HIS A 1091 -10.82 -7.48 6.23
N ARG A 1092 -12.07 -7.54 5.78
CA ARG A 1092 -13.26 -7.23 6.60
C ARG A 1092 -14.14 -8.46 6.83
N SER A 1093 -14.99 -8.41 7.86
CA SER A 1093 -15.97 -9.47 8.08
C SER A 1093 -16.94 -9.57 6.91
N GLN A 1094 -17.31 -10.78 6.54
CA GLN A 1094 -18.24 -10.99 5.41
C GLN A 1094 -19.62 -10.38 5.70
N GLY A 1095 -20.05 -10.34 6.97
CA GLY A 1095 -21.31 -9.73 7.37
C GLY A 1095 -21.43 -8.25 7.05
N ILE A 1096 -20.33 -7.50 6.94
CA ILE A 1096 -20.34 -6.10 6.49
C ILE A 1096 -20.88 -5.97 5.06
N CYS A 1097 -20.63 -6.97 4.21
CA CYS A 1097 -21.16 -7.06 2.86
C CYS A 1097 -22.57 -7.69 2.81
N GLY A 1098 -23.20 -7.91 3.96
CA GLY A 1098 -24.54 -8.49 4.05
C GLY A 1098 -24.59 -10.02 4.01
N TYR A 1099 -23.44 -10.71 4.07
CA TYR A 1099 -23.43 -12.16 4.15
C TYR A 1099 -24.01 -12.65 5.48
N ARG A 1100 -24.90 -13.63 5.38
CA ARG A 1100 -25.63 -14.22 6.52
C ARG A 1100 -25.56 -15.73 6.46
N ASN A 1101 -25.61 -16.36 7.63
CA ASN A 1101 -25.74 -17.80 7.73
C ASN A 1101 -27.12 -18.22 7.19
N ASN A 1102 -27.15 -19.22 6.30
CA ASN A 1102 -28.38 -19.64 5.63
C ASN A 1102 -29.43 -20.20 6.60
N TYR A 1103 -29.00 -20.81 7.70
CA TYR A 1103 -29.86 -21.44 8.70
C TYR A 1103 -30.29 -20.43 9.77
N SER A 1104 -29.34 -19.80 10.46
CA SER A 1104 -29.66 -18.89 11.57
C SER A 1104 -30.13 -17.51 11.12
N LYS A 1105 -29.93 -17.16 9.84
CA LYS A 1105 -30.17 -15.83 9.26
C LYS A 1105 -29.35 -14.70 9.91
N LYS A 1106 -28.43 -15.00 10.83
CA LYS A 1106 -27.54 -14.01 11.45
C LYS A 1106 -26.42 -13.60 10.50
N LEU A 1107 -25.96 -12.36 10.61
CA LEU A 1107 -24.76 -11.89 9.92
C LEU A 1107 -23.50 -12.66 10.36
N ILE A 1108 -22.65 -12.97 9.39
CA ILE A 1108 -21.37 -13.70 9.56
C ILE A 1108 -20.30 -12.71 10.03
N ILE A 1109 -19.59 -13.02 11.11
CA ILE A 1109 -18.52 -12.14 11.64
C ILE A 1109 -17.13 -12.53 11.13
N GLU A 1110 -17.02 -13.69 10.51
CA GLU A 1110 -15.76 -14.29 10.12
C GLU A 1110 -15.05 -13.48 9.02
N ILE A 1111 -13.75 -13.27 9.21
CA ILE A 1111 -12.86 -12.49 8.34
C ILE A 1111 -12.12 -13.45 7.42
N CYS A 1112 -12.04 -13.12 6.12
CA CYS A 1112 -11.50 -14.06 5.13
C CYS A 1112 -10.02 -14.41 5.32
N SER A 1113 -9.19 -13.51 5.85
CA SER A 1113 -7.80 -13.79 6.25
C SER A 1113 -7.71 -14.84 7.37
N SER A 1114 -8.63 -14.81 8.33
CA SER A 1114 -8.72 -15.81 9.40
C SER A 1114 -9.28 -17.15 8.92
N LEU A 1115 -10.21 -17.12 7.96
CA LEU A 1115 -10.82 -18.32 7.38
C LEU A 1115 -9.84 -19.15 6.54
N VAL A 1116 -8.91 -18.51 5.82
CA VAL A 1116 -7.91 -19.24 5.00
C VAL A 1116 -6.87 -19.98 5.85
N VAL A 1117 -6.63 -19.55 7.09
CA VAL A 1117 -5.72 -20.22 8.04
C VAL A 1117 -6.38 -21.46 8.67
N SER A 1118 -7.71 -21.45 8.81
CA SER A 1118 -8.45 -22.58 9.39
C SER A 1118 -8.47 -23.80 8.46
N CYS A 1119 -8.05 -24.95 8.99
CA CYS A 1119 -8.02 -26.21 8.24
C CYS A 1119 -9.40 -26.80 7.94
N LYS A 1120 -10.47 -26.30 8.57
CA LYS A 1120 -11.84 -26.85 8.50
C LYS A 1120 -12.89 -25.90 7.95
N ALA A 1121 -12.61 -24.60 7.84
CA ALA A 1121 -13.55 -23.63 7.30
C ALA A 1121 -13.82 -23.92 5.81
N THR A 1122 -15.09 -23.86 5.40
CA THR A 1122 -15.50 -24.07 4.00
C THR A 1122 -16.30 -22.90 3.47
N PHE A 1123 -16.17 -22.62 2.17
CA PHE A 1123 -16.98 -21.65 1.45
C PHE A 1123 -17.81 -22.33 0.38
N SER A 1124 -18.96 -21.74 0.09
CA SER A 1124 -19.77 -22.10 -1.05
C SER A 1124 -20.36 -20.86 -1.68
N ASN A 1125 -20.15 -20.71 -2.98
CA ASN A 1125 -20.62 -19.58 -3.77
C ASN A 1125 -20.95 -20.00 -5.21
N ALA A 1126 -21.34 -19.02 -6.04
CA ALA A 1126 -21.69 -19.26 -7.43
C ALA A 1126 -20.56 -19.90 -8.25
N VAL A 1127 -19.29 -19.56 -7.97
CA VAL A 1127 -18.11 -20.10 -8.67
C VAL A 1127 -17.89 -21.58 -8.34
N THR A 1128 -18.18 -21.97 -7.11
CA THR A 1128 -18.14 -23.39 -6.68
C THR A 1128 -19.37 -24.21 -7.12
N GLY A 1129 -20.35 -23.59 -7.79
CA GLY A 1129 -21.61 -24.23 -8.15
C GLY A 1129 -22.43 -24.66 -6.93
N GLY A 1130 -22.31 -23.94 -5.80
CA GLY A 1130 -23.05 -24.25 -4.56
C GLY A 1130 -22.50 -25.46 -3.77
N LYS A 1131 -21.30 -25.94 -4.09
CA LYS A 1131 -20.60 -26.97 -3.30
C LYS A 1131 -19.70 -26.33 -2.26
N PHE A 1132 -19.51 -27.01 -1.13
CA PHE A 1132 -18.61 -26.55 -0.07
C PHE A 1132 -17.18 -26.98 -0.37
N HIS A 1133 -16.26 -26.02 -0.33
CA HIS A 1133 -14.83 -26.24 -0.51
C HIS A 1133 -14.03 -25.59 0.63
N PRO A 1134 -12.91 -26.19 1.07
CA PRO A 1134 -12.08 -25.60 2.11
C PRO A 1134 -11.54 -24.21 1.71
N TYR A 1135 -11.56 -23.24 2.63
CA TYR A 1135 -11.00 -21.90 2.40
C TYR A 1135 -9.49 -21.94 2.10
N LYS A 1136 -8.74 -22.87 2.69
CA LYS A 1136 -7.31 -23.07 2.38
C LYS A 1136 -7.02 -23.36 0.91
N ASP A 1137 -7.99 -23.88 0.16
CA ASP A 1137 -7.88 -24.25 -1.25
C ASP A 1137 -8.53 -23.19 -2.17
N TYR A 1138 -8.78 -21.98 -1.66
CA TYR A 1138 -9.48 -20.92 -2.41
C TYR A 1138 -8.79 -20.57 -3.74
N GLN A 1139 -7.46 -20.71 -3.83
CA GLN A 1139 -6.68 -20.39 -5.04
C GLN A 1139 -7.03 -21.28 -6.24
N THR A 1140 -7.66 -22.43 -6.04
CA THR A 1140 -8.19 -23.24 -7.16
C THR A 1140 -9.32 -22.52 -7.91
N TYR A 1141 -10.06 -21.65 -7.23
CA TYR A 1141 -11.20 -20.90 -7.78
C TYR A 1141 -10.86 -19.45 -8.06
N TYR A 1142 -9.98 -18.86 -7.26
CA TYR A 1142 -9.52 -17.47 -7.38
C TYR A 1142 -7.99 -17.44 -7.46
N PRO A 1143 -7.38 -17.94 -8.56
CA PRO A 1143 -5.93 -18.07 -8.69
C PRO A 1143 -5.22 -16.71 -8.76
N ASP A 1144 -5.95 -15.66 -9.11
CA ASP A 1144 -5.45 -14.29 -9.18
C ASP A 1144 -5.46 -13.58 -7.82
N TRP A 1145 -6.06 -14.13 -6.77
CA TRP A 1145 -6.08 -13.53 -5.43
C TRP A 1145 -5.07 -14.14 -4.46
N THR A 1146 -4.39 -13.29 -3.71
CA THR A 1146 -3.50 -13.67 -2.59
C THR A 1146 -4.14 -13.19 -1.30
N LEU A 1147 -4.67 -14.12 -0.52
CA LEU A 1147 -5.20 -13.90 0.82
C LEU A 1147 -4.19 -14.49 1.80
N THR A 1148 -3.50 -13.63 2.51
CA THR A 1148 -2.62 -14.04 3.60
C THR A 1148 -3.41 -14.11 4.90
N GLY A 1149 -2.96 -14.96 5.83
CA GLY A 1149 -3.42 -14.88 7.22
C GLY A 1149 -3.12 -13.49 7.79
N ASP A 1150 -3.88 -13.08 8.82
CA ASP A 1150 -3.64 -11.82 9.50
C ASP A 1150 -2.20 -11.80 10.05
N ALA A 1151 -1.46 -10.71 9.80
CA ALA A 1151 -0.08 -10.55 10.23
C ALA A 1151 0.05 -10.36 11.76
N SER A 1152 -1.04 -9.97 12.43
CA SER A 1152 -1.15 -9.88 13.88
C SER A 1152 -2.61 -10.10 14.32
N VAL A 1153 -2.84 -10.21 15.63
CA VAL A 1153 -4.19 -10.40 16.19
C VAL A 1153 -5.05 -9.13 15.98
N GLU A 1154 -4.40 -7.97 15.99
CA GLU A 1154 -4.96 -6.62 15.94
C GLU A 1154 -5.13 -6.10 14.50
N ALA A 1155 -4.54 -6.77 13.50
CA ALA A 1155 -4.52 -6.32 12.10
C ALA A 1155 -5.92 -6.02 11.52
N SER A 1156 -6.94 -6.69 12.04
CA SER A 1156 -8.34 -6.57 11.62
C SER A 1156 -9.21 -5.72 12.57
N ASP A 1157 -8.67 -5.15 13.65
CA ASP A 1157 -9.45 -4.47 14.70
C ASP A 1157 -10.30 -3.31 14.17
N TYR A 1158 -9.84 -2.62 13.13
CA TYR A 1158 -10.65 -1.62 12.44
C TYR A 1158 -12.01 -2.16 11.99
N TRP A 1159 -12.03 -3.28 11.26
CA TRP A 1159 -13.27 -3.85 10.75
C TRP A 1159 -14.05 -4.60 11.83
N LYS A 1160 -13.38 -5.13 12.86
CA LYS A 1160 -14.04 -5.67 14.06
C LYS A 1160 -14.86 -4.57 14.76
N TYR A 1161 -14.27 -3.38 14.94
CA TYR A 1161 -14.94 -2.21 15.52
C TYR A 1161 -16.13 -1.76 14.66
N VAL A 1162 -15.96 -1.64 13.34
CA VAL A 1162 -17.06 -1.26 12.42
C VAL A 1162 -18.21 -2.27 12.49
N MET A 1163 -17.90 -3.57 12.49
CA MET A 1163 -18.91 -4.61 12.61
C MET A 1163 -19.63 -4.55 13.97
N ALA A 1164 -18.88 -4.43 15.07
CA ALA A 1164 -19.45 -4.30 16.41
C ALA A 1164 -20.36 -3.07 16.57
N THR A 1165 -20.02 -1.97 15.90
CA THR A 1165 -20.77 -0.71 15.97
C THR A 1165 -22.04 -0.73 15.12
N PHE A 1166 -22.01 -1.33 13.93
CA PHE A 1166 -23.08 -1.17 12.93
C PHE A 1166 -23.86 -2.44 12.58
N HIS A 1167 -23.54 -3.62 13.14
CA HIS A 1167 -24.18 -4.90 12.78
C HIS A 1167 -25.72 -4.89 12.82
N GLU A 1168 -26.35 -4.20 13.79
CA GLU A 1168 -27.82 -4.13 13.86
C GLU A 1168 -28.42 -3.36 12.68
N ARG A 1169 -27.76 -2.28 12.27
CA ARG A 1169 -28.22 -1.45 11.14
C ARG A 1169 -28.02 -2.19 9.82
N ILE A 1170 -26.87 -2.85 9.66
CA ILE A 1170 -26.60 -3.73 8.51
C ILE A 1170 -27.67 -4.83 8.41
N ALA A 1171 -27.97 -5.50 9.52
CA ALA A 1171 -28.92 -6.62 9.56
C ALA A 1171 -30.34 -6.19 9.12
N LYS A 1172 -30.81 -5.02 9.58
CA LYS A 1172 -32.10 -4.45 9.17
C LYS A 1172 -32.18 -4.21 7.66
N GLU A 1173 -31.11 -3.72 7.04
CA GLU A 1173 -31.09 -3.42 5.61
C GLU A 1173 -31.07 -4.65 4.72
N VAL A 1174 -30.34 -5.70 5.13
CA VAL A 1174 -30.19 -6.94 4.35
C VAL A 1174 -31.21 -8.02 4.73
N ASN A 1175 -32.21 -7.66 5.53
CA ASN A 1175 -33.23 -8.57 6.06
C ASN A 1175 -32.61 -9.82 6.73
N ALA A 1176 -31.61 -9.57 7.57
CA ALA A 1176 -30.91 -10.55 8.38
C ALA A 1176 -31.15 -10.28 9.87
N LEU A 1177 -30.76 -11.24 10.71
CA LEU A 1177 -30.66 -11.02 12.15
C LEU A 1177 -29.29 -10.42 12.51
N PRO A 1178 -29.20 -9.57 13.55
CA PRO A 1178 -27.93 -9.04 14.01
C PRO A 1178 -26.91 -10.15 14.30
N ALA A 1179 -25.64 -9.86 14.02
CA ALA A 1179 -24.54 -10.77 14.33
C ALA A 1179 -24.39 -10.97 15.85
N ASP A 1180 -23.92 -12.14 16.27
CA ASP A 1180 -23.48 -12.37 17.63
C ASP A 1180 -22.06 -11.80 17.79
N ILE A 1181 -21.93 -10.55 18.24
CA ILE A 1181 -20.62 -9.90 18.32
C ILE A 1181 -19.84 -10.37 19.56
N PRO A 1182 -18.56 -10.80 19.42
CA PRO A 1182 -17.69 -11.14 20.54
C PRO A 1182 -17.50 -10.00 21.54
N GLY A 1183 -17.24 -10.32 22.81
CA GLY A 1183 -17.20 -9.31 23.89
C GLY A 1183 -16.04 -8.32 23.77
N ASP A 1184 -14.88 -8.81 23.33
CA ASP A 1184 -13.68 -8.04 23.02
C ASP A 1184 -13.90 -7.09 21.83
N TRP A 1185 -14.65 -7.49 20.81
CA TRP A 1185 -15.00 -6.59 19.70
C TRP A 1185 -15.86 -5.41 20.16
N LYS A 1186 -16.73 -5.62 21.14
CA LYS A 1186 -17.54 -4.55 21.75
C LYS A 1186 -16.72 -3.61 22.64
N ALA A 1187 -15.55 -4.06 23.10
CA ALA A 1187 -14.65 -3.27 23.93
C ALA A 1187 -13.71 -2.37 23.10
N LEU A 1188 -13.57 -2.63 21.80
CA LEU A 1188 -12.74 -1.83 20.90
C LEU A 1188 -13.22 -0.39 20.84
N THR A 1189 -12.25 0.53 20.92
CA THR A 1189 -12.48 1.96 20.81
C THR A 1189 -12.11 2.47 19.41
N PRO A 1190 -12.55 3.69 19.02
CA PRO A 1190 -12.07 4.32 17.79
C PRO A 1190 -10.55 4.48 17.74
N ASP A 1191 -9.88 4.67 18.89
CA ASP A 1191 -8.43 4.81 18.97
C ASP A 1191 -7.71 3.48 18.68
N ASP A 1192 -8.26 2.37 19.16
CA ASP A 1192 -7.75 1.01 18.83
C ASP A 1192 -7.88 0.74 17.33
N ALA A 1193 -9.04 1.08 16.74
CA ALA A 1193 -9.27 0.98 15.30
C ALA A 1193 -8.29 1.85 14.49
N MET A 1194 -7.94 3.04 14.98
CA MET A 1194 -6.95 3.92 14.34
C MET A 1194 -5.53 3.36 14.43
N SER A 1195 -5.16 2.81 15.60
CA SER A 1195 -3.85 2.19 15.80
C SER A 1195 -3.65 0.98 14.89
N SER A 1196 -4.68 0.14 14.80
CA SER A 1196 -4.75 -0.99 13.87
C SER A 1196 -4.56 -0.57 12.41
N LEU A 1197 -5.24 0.49 11.95
CA LEU A 1197 -5.05 1.03 10.60
C LEU A 1197 -3.60 1.49 10.37
N LYS A 1198 -3.01 2.22 11.31
CA LYS A 1198 -1.63 2.72 11.20
C LYS A 1198 -0.62 1.56 11.07
N MET A 1199 -0.77 0.54 11.90
CA MET A 1199 0.10 -0.64 11.89
C MET A 1199 0.01 -1.40 10.58
N SER A 1200 -1.21 -1.68 10.11
CA SER A 1200 -1.44 -2.47 8.90
C SER A 1200 -0.98 -1.78 7.61
N PHE A 1201 -1.04 -0.44 7.55
CA PHE A 1201 -0.55 0.35 6.40
C PHE A 1201 0.88 0.89 6.59
N ASN A 1202 1.59 0.51 7.66
CA ASN A 1202 2.93 1.00 8.01
C ASN A 1202 3.04 2.55 8.11
N MET A 1203 1.98 3.21 8.57
CA MET A 1203 1.91 4.66 8.73
C MET A 1203 2.37 5.08 10.14
N LYS A 1204 3.19 6.14 10.22
CA LYS A 1204 3.71 6.66 11.51
C LYS A 1204 2.65 7.43 12.32
#